data_AF-A0A662XLY6-F1
#
_entry.id   AF-A0A662XLY6-F1
#
_cell.length_a   1.000
_cell.length_b   1.000
_cell.length_c   1.000
_cell.angle_alpha   90.00
_cell.angle_beta   90.00
_cell.angle_gamma   90.00
#
_symmetry.space_group_name_H-M   'P 1'
#
loop_
_entity.id
_entity.type
_entity.pdbx_description
1 polymer ?
#
loop_
_entity_poly.entity_id
_entity_poly.type
_entity_poly.pdbx_seq_one_letter_code
_entity_poly.pdbx_strand_id
1 'polypeptide(L)'
;MPNLMSKAKSSMIESPLPWWLFGTTGLVATTLTMGAAAQLTRSGASMLYWKPRAWFPPKTESEWQEEFDAYGDFCARYQRSPMSLAEFKRNYKWEFTHRLLGQVTALTVAGPLVYMFAKNKLPIPTQGPLALVAVLGAAQLYIGREMVLGNVAPDPEQEEIYQPPAERATFQFPVHAAFSLGSFALLIWTGLGIISPTSRAITLRELMAPSALKEIGDVRKYFQIATALLAGTVVVGATVTDIDAGREYQTFPKMGDRWIPKGLFEQKVSLALGTFNHRLIGFGTLAAYTAVILKARKPNVWTNLPEDAKHAMMLTLTAATGEVYETLVCISATHLCHVLTLVGMPLQVILGATMLVSEVPTSLAMAHEATAMLVLGSSLWALHTLRFARPGGVLGATKEELSIGSSQVLIPPPIISMNQYIDHTLLKADAQPAQIRTLCEEAAEHAFCSVCVNSSYASLARKTLDELKGSSSTHVKVCCVVGFPLGAATTSTKAFEAQECMEAGAEEIDMVINVGRLLAGECDYVLRDICAVVAVCKQRNAISKVILETALLTVEQIRTASELAIAAGADFIKTSTGFSTRGASEDDVKLMASIAKPAGKQVKASGGIRSAADAQKMLALGATRLGTSAGIKIAQGESSDSKSAY
;
A
#
# COMPACT_ATOMS: atom_id res chain seq x y z
N MET A 1 -21.40 9.72 -1.36
CA MET A 1 -20.07 9.08 -1.32
C MET A 1 -19.51 9.18 0.09
N PRO A 2 -19.28 8.08 0.84
CA PRO A 2 -18.48 8.17 2.05
C PRO A 2 -17.01 8.37 1.69
N ASN A 3 -16.38 9.32 2.38
CA ASN A 3 -15.02 9.82 2.19
C ASN A 3 -13.98 8.68 2.26
N LEU A 4 -12.97 8.67 1.38
CA LEU A 4 -11.88 7.68 1.37
C LEU A 4 -11.13 7.62 2.71
N MET A 5 -11.12 8.73 3.46
CA MET A 5 -10.64 8.78 4.85
C MET A 5 -11.48 7.93 5.82
N SER A 6 -12.79 7.74 5.58
CA SER A 6 -13.63 6.86 6.41
C SER A 6 -13.38 5.39 6.12
N LYS A 7 -13.08 5.03 4.86
CA LYS A 7 -12.72 3.66 4.45
C LYS A 7 -11.27 3.30 4.83
N ALA A 8 -10.35 4.26 4.73
CA ALA A 8 -9.01 4.17 5.31
C ALA A 8 -9.11 4.01 6.82
N LYS A 9 -9.91 4.84 7.54
CA LYS A 9 -10.24 4.64 8.96
C LYS A 9 -10.77 3.23 9.23
N SER A 10 -11.72 2.72 8.44
CA SER A 10 -12.29 1.38 8.63
C SER A 10 -11.25 0.27 8.51
N SER A 11 -10.38 0.28 7.50
CA SER A 11 -9.31 -0.73 7.36
C SER A 11 -8.15 -0.51 8.36
N MET A 12 -7.90 0.74 8.75
CA MET A 12 -6.95 1.14 9.79
C MET A 12 -7.43 0.71 11.19
N ILE A 13 -8.75 0.57 11.39
CA ILE A 13 -9.32 0.08 12.65
C ILE A 13 -9.25 -1.46 12.74
N GLU A 14 -9.21 -2.18 11.62
CA GLU A 14 -9.23 -3.66 11.58
C GLU A 14 -7.84 -4.33 11.60
N SER A 15 -6.75 -3.61 11.31
CA SER A 15 -5.38 -4.16 11.36
C SER A 15 -4.35 -3.17 11.93
N PRO A 16 -3.55 -3.56 12.95
CA PRO A 16 -2.54 -2.68 13.55
C PRO A 16 -1.30 -2.46 12.65
N LEU A 17 -1.16 -3.21 11.56
CA LEU A 17 0.05 -3.23 10.74
C LEU A 17 0.29 -1.90 9.98
N PRO A 18 -0.69 -1.28 9.27
CA PRO A 18 -0.48 0.02 8.65
C PRO A 18 -0.17 1.14 9.65
N TRP A 19 -0.81 1.14 10.82
CA TRP A 19 -0.51 2.12 11.88
C TRP A 19 0.92 2.02 12.35
N TRP A 20 1.39 0.80 12.58
CA TRP A 20 2.77 0.57 12.95
C TRP A 20 3.73 1.05 11.87
N LEU A 21 3.48 0.74 10.59
CA LEU A 21 4.35 1.15 9.48
C LEU A 21 4.43 2.66 9.32
N PHE A 22 3.29 3.36 9.29
CA PHE A 22 3.27 4.82 9.16
C PHE A 22 3.76 5.53 10.42
N GLY A 23 3.44 5.01 11.61
CA GLY A 23 3.98 5.52 12.87
C GLY A 23 5.50 5.41 12.93
N THR A 24 6.05 4.26 12.52
CA THR A 24 7.50 4.04 12.43
C THR A 24 8.13 4.93 11.36
N THR A 25 7.46 5.11 10.22
CA THR A 25 7.92 6.06 9.18
C THR A 25 8.05 7.49 9.72
N GLY A 26 7.05 7.97 10.47
CA GLY A 26 7.07 9.29 11.11
C GLY A 26 8.18 9.43 12.16
N LEU A 27 8.45 8.35 12.90
CA LEU A 27 9.53 8.31 13.88
C LEU A 27 10.93 8.32 13.21
N VAL A 28 11.11 7.59 12.10
CA VAL A 28 12.34 7.65 11.29
C VAL A 28 12.57 9.07 10.75
N ALA A 29 11.54 9.71 10.20
CA ALA A 29 11.64 11.10 9.70
C ALA A 29 11.98 12.09 10.82
N THR A 30 11.44 11.89 12.01
CA THR A 30 11.75 12.71 13.20
C THR A 30 13.20 12.49 13.65
N THR A 31 13.67 11.24 13.65
CA THR A 31 15.05 10.89 14.00
C THR A 31 16.05 11.50 13.03
N LEU A 32 15.76 11.47 11.72
CA LEU A 32 16.52 12.17 10.67
C LEU A 32 16.60 13.67 10.93
N THR A 33 15.44 14.31 11.19
CA THR A 33 15.36 15.75 11.48
C THR A 33 16.18 16.15 12.71
N MET A 34 16.13 15.35 13.78
CA MET A 34 16.94 15.58 14.99
C MET A 34 18.42 15.29 14.76
N GLY A 35 18.76 14.36 13.87
CA GLY A 35 20.14 14.06 13.46
C GLY A 35 20.80 15.27 12.80
N ALA A 36 20.08 16.02 11.97
CA ALA A 36 20.58 17.27 11.39
C ALA A 36 20.94 18.31 12.48
N ALA A 37 20.12 18.43 13.53
CA ALA A 37 20.40 19.32 14.66
C ALA A 37 21.62 18.87 15.49
N ALA A 38 21.72 17.56 15.77
CA ALA A 38 22.84 16.98 16.50
C ALA A 38 24.17 17.16 15.74
N GLN A 39 24.16 17.03 14.41
CA GLN A 39 25.33 17.23 13.57
C GLN A 39 25.74 18.73 13.51
N LEU A 40 24.79 19.64 13.27
CA LEU A 40 25.07 21.07 13.14
C LEU A 40 25.60 21.72 14.42
N THR A 41 25.20 21.18 15.57
CA THR A 41 25.70 21.63 16.88
C THR A 41 27.04 20.99 17.25
N ARG A 42 27.60 20.14 16.37
CA ARG A 42 28.81 19.34 16.62
C ARG A 42 28.73 18.60 17.94
N SER A 43 27.53 18.14 18.26
CA SER A 43 27.24 17.53 19.56
C SER A 43 27.92 16.19 19.74
N GLY A 44 28.38 15.51 18.68
CA GLY A 44 28.94 14.14 18.70
C GLY A 44 30.10 13.83 19.66
N ALA A 45 30.68 14.84 20.33
CA ALA A 45 31.69 14.71 21.37
C ALA A 45 31.17 15.05 22.79
N SER A 46 29.89 15.41 22.95
CA SER A 46 29.27 15.76 24.24
C SER A 46 28.85 14.52 25.03
N MET A 47 28.64 13.38 24.37
CA MET A 47 28.44 12.07 24.97
C MET A 47 29.56 11.10 24.53
N LEU A 48 30.64 11.06 25.33
CA LEU A 48 31.88 10.34 25.04
C LEU A 48 31.76 8.81 24.95
N TYR A 49 30.63 8.24 25.38
CA TYR A 49 30.46 6.80 25.49
C TYR A 49 29.05 6.35 25.15
N TRP A 50 28.95 5.07 24.78
CA TRP A 50 27.69 4.36 24.58
C TRP A 50 27.31 3.57 25.85
N LYS A 51 27.08 4.28 26.97
CA LYS A 51 26.72 3.63 28.26
C LYS A 51 25.23 3.23 28.29
N PRO A 52 24.84 2.18 29.04
CA PRO A 52 23.44 1.88 29.38
C PRO A 52 22.72 3.02 30.12
N ARG A 53 23.45 3.98 30.71
CA ARG A 53 22.87 5.20 31.33
C ARG A 53 22.32 6.19 30.29
N ALA A 54 22.56 5.97 28.99
CA ALA A 54 22.07 6.80 27.88
C ALA A 54 20.54 6.81 27.69
N TRP A 55 19.78 6.07 28.51
CA TRP A 55 18.33 6.16 28.58
C TRP A 55 17.83 7.37 29.37
N PHE A 56 18.68 7.96 30.22
CA PHE A 56 18.31 9.09 31.07
C PHE A 56 19.40 10.19 31.03
N PRO A 57 19.02 11.47 30.84
CA PRO A 57 19.99 12.55 30.92
C PRO A 57 20.35 12.85 32.39
N PRO A 58 21.47 13.53 32.67
CA PRO A 58 21.78 14.04 34.00
C PRO A 58 20.64 14.91 34.55
N LYS A 59 20.24 14.68 35.80
CA LYS A 59 19.09 15.36 36.43
C LYS A 59 19.51 16.37 37.48
N THR A 60 20.60 16.08 38.19
CA THR A 60 21.13 16.95 39.24
C THR A 60 22.31 17.78 38.74
N GLU A 61 22.58 18.91 39.40
CA GLU A 61 23.73 19.75 39.03
C GLU A 61 25.06 19.00 39.23
N SER A 62 25.15 18.13 40.24
CA SER A 62 26.31 17.25 40.46
C SER A 62 26.55 16.30 39.30
N GLU A 63 25.50 15.64 38.80
CA GLU A 63 25.62 14.73 37.64
C GLU A 63 26.02 15.49 36.36
N TRP A 64 25.52 16.72 36.17
CA TRP A 64 25.95 17.57 35.06
C TRP A 64 27.41 17.98 35.17
N GLN A 65 27.89 18.27 36.38
CA GLN A 65 29.28 18.62 36.61
C GLN A 65 30.20 17.42 36.37
N GLU A 66 29.82 16.22 36.82
CA GLU A 66 30.60 14.99 36.56
C GLU A 66 30.77 14.70 35.05
N GLU A 67 29.70 14.83 34.26
CA GLU A 67 29.79 14.65 32.80
C GLU A 67 30.61 15.76 32.13
N PHE A 68 30.50 17.00 32.62
CA PHE A 68 31.28 18.13 32.12
C PHE A 68 32.77 18.01 32.47
N ASP A 69 33.10 17.52 33.66
CA ASP A 69 34.47 17.27 34.09
C ASP A 69 35.09 16.14 33.26
N ALA A 70 34.35 15.06 33.01
CA ALA A 70 34.78 13.98 32.12
C ALA A 70 35.03 14.47 30.68
N TYR A 71 34.20 15.40 30.20
CA TYR A 71 34.41 16.10 28.93
C TYR A 71 35.66 17.00 28.96
N GLY A 72 35.89 17.73 30.06
CA GLY A 72 37.08 18.54 30.28
C GLY A 72 38.36 17.71 30.24
N ASP A 73 38.38 16.56 30.93
CA ASP A 73 39.48 15.60 30.94
C ASP A 73 39.74 15.00 29.55
N PHE A 74 38.68 14.75 28.78
CA PHE A 74 38.80 14.34 27.39
C PHE A 74 39.44 15.44 26.54
N CYS A 75 38.97 16.69 26.65
CA CYS A 75 39.54 17.83 25.95
C CYS A 75 41.03 18.02 26.28
N ALA A 76 41.41 17.92 27.56
CA ALA A 76 42.78 18.02 28.00
C ALA A 76 43.67 16.91 27.43
N ARG A 77 43.21 15.65 27.45
CA ARG A 77 43.95 14.49 26.92
C ARG A 77 44.21 14.56 25.41
N TYR A 78 43.29 15.15 24.65
CA TYR A 78 43.36 15.24 23.19
C TYR A 78 43.61 16.67 22.68
N GLN A 79 44.08 17.57 23.54
CA GLN A 79 44.42 18.96 23.21
C GLN A 79 43.30 19.74 22.48
N ARG A 80 42.03 19.49 22.85
CA ARG A 80 40.86 20.19 22.30
C ARG A 80 40.44 21.36 23.19
N SER A 81 39.95 22.44 22.58
CA SER A 81 39.37 23.55 23.34
C SER A 81 38.04 23.13 23.98
N PRO A 82 37.88 23.24 25.31
CA PRO A 82 36.62 22.91 25.98
C PRO A 82 35.56 23.99 25.72
N MET A 83 34.30 23.57 25.64
CA MET A 83 33.15 24.47 25.53
C MET A 83 32.68 24.93 26.92
N SER A 84 31.87 25.99 27.00
CA SER A 84 31.28 26.40 28.28
C SER A 84 30.25 25.36 28.78
N LEU A 85 29.98 25.33 30.09
CA LEU A 85 28.98 24.43 30.68
C LEU A 85 27.59 24.61 30.05
N ALA A 86 27.21 25.85 29.71
CA ALA A 86 25.94 26.14 29.06
C ALA A 86 25.86 25.56 27.65
N GLU A 87 26.95 25.67 26.88
CA GLU A 87 27.05 25.09 25.54
C GLU A 87 27.09 23.56 25.58
N PHE A 88 27.80 22.99 26.56
CA PHE A 88 27.83 21.56 26.82
C PHE A 88 26.43 21.02 27.11
N LYS A 89 25.71 21.62 28.07
CA LYS A 89 24.32 21.24 28.39
C LYS A 89 23.39 21.32 27.18
N ARG A 90 23.56 22.34 26.31
CA ARG A 90 22.77 22.49 25.08
C ARG A 90 23.08 21.40 24.05
N ASN A 91 24.36 21.15 23.78
CA ASN A 91 24.79 20.17 22.79
C ASN A 91 24.46 18.74 23.25
N TYR A 92 24.69 18.43 24.53
CA TYR A 92 24.32 17.16 25.14
C TYR A 92 22.84 16.85 24.95
N LYS A 93 21.94 17.83 25.11
CA LYS A 93 20.50 17.63 24.91
C LYS A 93 20.16 17.18 23.48
N TRP A 94 20.79 17.77 22.46
CA TRP A 94 20.56 17.38 21.07
C TRP A 94 21.06 15.97 20.80
N GLU A 95 22.28 15.66 21.23
CA GLU A 95 22.86 14.34 21.06
C GLU A 95 22.06 13.25 21.79
N PHE A 96 21.73 13.50 23.07
CA PHE A 96 20.90 12.61 23.88
C PHE A 96 19.55 12.34 23.22
N THR A 97 18.86 13.40 22.78
CA THR A 97 17.54 13.29 22.15
C THR A 97 17.61 12.49 20.86
N HIS A 98 18.61 12.73 20.01
CA HIS A 98 18.81 11.97 18.79
C HIS A 98 19.13 10.50 19.07
N ARG A 99 20.03 10.19 20.02
CA ARG A 99 20.38 8.80 20.40
C ARG A 99 19.18 8.06 20.99
N LEU A 100 18.41 8.72 21.87
CA LEU A 100 17.18 8.16 22.44
C LEU A 100 16.16 7.87 21.35
N LEU A 101 15.92 8.80 20.42
CA LEU A 101 15.02 8.59 19.30
C LEU A 101 15.49 7.46 18.38
N GLY A 102 16.80 7.32 18.13
CA GLY A 102 17.37 6.20 17.40
C GLY A 102 17.10 4.85 18.07
N GLN A 103 17.26 4.78 19.39
CA GLN A 103 16.95 3.57 20.18
C GLN A 103 15.46 3.24 20.18
N VAL A 104 14.60 4.23 20.39
CA VAL A 104 13.14 4.06 20.30
C VAL A 104 12.75 3.61 18.90
N THR A 105 13.33 4.19 17.86
CA THR A 105 13.13 3.77 16.47
C THR A 105 13.50 2.30 16.28
N ALA A 106 14.69 1.89 16.72
CA ALA A 106 15.12 0.51 16.64
C ALA A 106 14.17 -0.46 17.36
N LEU A 107 13.69 -0.11 18.56
CA LEU A 107 12.73 -0.93 19.31
C LEU A 107 11.35 -1.00 18.62
N THR A 108 10.87 0.13 18.09
CA THR A 108 9.59 0.18 17.36
C THR A 108 9.66 -0.60 16.06
N VAL A 109 10.83 -0.71 15.41
CA VAL A 109 11.02 -1.60 14.25
C VAL A 109 11.11 -3.06 14.72
N ALA A 110 12.07 -3.38 15.59
CA ALA A 110 12.43 -4.76 15.92
C ALA A 110 11.34 -5.50 16.70
N GLY A 111 10.77 -4.89 17.74
CA GLY A 111 9.82 -5.55 18.64
C GLY A 111 8.56 -6.02 17.92
N PRO A 112 7.77 -5.12 17.30
CA PRO A 112 6.60 -5.49 16.53
C PRO A 112 6.92 -6.41 15.34
N LEU A 113 8.05 -6.19 14.63
CA LEU A 113 8.45 -7.05 13.51
C LEU A 113 8.67 -8.50 13.98
N VAL A 114 9.45 -8.71 15.05
CA VAL A 114 9.70 -10.04 15.62
C VAL A 114 8.39 -10.66 16.12
N TYR A 115 7.55 -9.90 16.82
CA TYR A 115 6.25 -10.38 17.30
C TYR A 115 5.34 -10.83 16.14
N MET A 116 5.21 -10.02 15.10
CA MET A 116 4.32 -10.32 13.97
C MET A 116 4.88 -11.45 13.10
N PHE A 117 6.19 -11.53 12.94
CA PHE A 117 6.85 -12.65 12.27
C PHE A 117 6.60 -13.95 13.04
N ALA A 118 6.85 -13.98 14.35
CA ALA A 118 6.64 -15.16 15.20
C ALA A 118 5.17 -15.60 15.29
N LYS A 119 4.22 -14.69 15.03
CA LYS A 119 2.77 -14.98 15.01
C LYS A 119 2.21 -15.20 13.60
N ASN A 120 3.05 -15.27 12.56
CA ASN A 120 2.62 -15.38 11.15
C ASN A 120 1.59 -14.31 10.74
N LYS A 121 1.72 -13.10 11.30
CA LYS A 121 0.83 -11.95 11.04
C LYS A 121 1.35 -11.00 9.96
N LEU A 122 2.52 -11.27 9.38
CA LEU A 122 3.11 -10.47 8.31
C LEU A 122 2.70 -11.01 6.92
N PRO A 123 1.99 -10.22 6.10
CA PRO A 123 1.72 -10.60 4.71
C PRO A 123 3.01 -10.86 3.94
N ILE A 124 3.03 -11.89 3.09
CA ILE A 124 4.23 -12.29 2.31
C ILE A 124 4.87 -11.12 1.55
N PRO A 125 4.11 -10.24 0.86
CA PRO A 125 4.71 -9.12 0.12
C PRO A 125 5.44 -8.10 0.99
N THR A 126 5.20 -8.09 2.30
CA THR A 126 5.83 -7.14 3.23
C THR A 126 7.09 -7.72 3.88
N GLN A 127 7.29 -9.03 3.86
CA GLN A 127 8.40 -9.69 4.57
C GLN A 127 9.77 -9.28 4.02
N GLY A 128 9.95 -9.30 2.70
CA GLY A 128 11.20 -8.90 2.04
C GLY A 128 11.59 -7.44 2.33
N PRO A 129 10.71 -6.46 2.05
CA PRO A 129 10.95 -5.06 2.39
C PRO A 129 11.25 -4.84 3.88
N LEU A 130 10.54 -5.50 4.79
CA LEU A 130 10.76 -5.34 6.23
C LEU A 130 12.04 -6.02 6.74
N ALA A 131 12.45 -7.14 6.13
CA ALA A 131 13.76 -7.74 6.39
C ALA A 131 14.87 -6.78 5.98
N LEU A 132 14.74 -6.10 4.82
CA LEU A 132 15.69 -5.08 4.40
C LEU A 132 15.71 -3.87 5.36
N VAL A 133 14.55 -3.41 5.84
CA VAL A 133 14.48 -2.37 6.88
C VAL A 133 15.22 -2.80 8.16
N ALA A 134 15.09 -4.06 8.59
CA ALA A 134 15.81 -4.56 9.75
C ALA A 134 17.33 -4.58 9.54
N VAL A 135 17.79 -5.00 8.35
CA VAL A 135 19.22 -4.98 7.97
C VAL A 135 19.75 -3.55 7.95
N LEU A 136 19.04 -2.62 7.32
CA LEU A 136 19.41 -1.21 7.29
C LEU A 136 19.44 -0.61 8.70
N GLY A 137 18.46 -0.96 9.57
CA GLY A 137 18.43 -0.53 10.97
C GLY A 137 19.61 -1.03 11.79
N ALA A 138 20.03 -2.30 11.60
CA ALA A 138 21.23 -2.82 12.25
C ALA A 138 22.49 -2.10 11.76
N ALA A 139 22.59 -1.84 10.46
CA ALA A 139 23.69 -1.07 9.89
C ALA A 139 23.72 0.39 10.38
N GLN A 140 22.56 1.02 10.59
CA GLN A 140 22.46 2.34 11.21
C GLN A 140 23.04 2.36 12.63
N LEU A 141 22.70 1.38 13.47
CA LEU A 141 23.26 1.28 14.82
C LEU A 141 24.79 1.12 14.80
N TYR A 142 25.30 0.30 13.87
CA TYR A 142 26.73 0.11 13.68
C TYR A 142 27.43 1.41 13.23
N ILE A 143 26.95 2.03 12.15
CA ILE A 143 27.53 3.27 11.61
C ILE A 143 27.45 4.40 12.64
N GLY A 144 26.30 4.55 13.34
CA GLY A 144 26.14 5.54 14.40
C GLY A 144 27.13 5.35 15.55
N ARG A 145 27.42 4.09 15.93
CA ARG A 145 28.48 3.78 16.91
C ARG A 145 29.85 4.19 16.38
N GLU A 146 30.19 3.84 15.15
CA GLU A 146 31.48 4.19 14.54
C GLU A 146 31.67 5.71 14.43
N MET A 147 30.62 6.46 14.08
CA MET A 147 30.66 7.92 14.06
C MET A 147 30.98 8.52 15.44
N VAL A 148 30.38 7.98 16.50
CA VAL A 148 30.68 8.40 17.88
C VAL A 148 32.11 8.05 18.26
N LEU A 149 32.57 6.84 17.93
CA LEU A 149 33.95 6.43 18.21
C LEU A 149 34.95 7.28 17.43
N GLY A 150 34.68 7.61 16.17
CA GLY A 150 35.50 8.51 15.36
C GLY A 150 35.62 9.92 15.96
N ASN A 151 34.55 10.43 16.59
CA ASN A 151 34.61 11.72 17.28
C ASN A 151 35.49 11.71 18.54
N VAL A 152 35.71 10.52 19.13
CA VAL A 152 36.39 10.31 20.43
C VAL A 152 37.80 9.70 20.26
N ALA A 153 38.11 9.10 19.10
CA ALA A 153 39.41 8.48 18.84
C ALA A 153 40.54 9.52 18.74
N PRO A 154 41.77 9.18 19.20
CA PRO A 154 42.96 9.97 18.91
C PRO A 154 43.19 9.99 17.40
N ASP A 155 43.52 11.16 16.87
CA ASP A 155 44.05 11.27 15.51
C ASP A 155 45.49 10.72 15.51
N PRO A 156 45.80 9.61 14.82
CA PRO A 156 47.12 8.98 14.92
C PRO A 156 48.26 9.80 14.31
N GLU A 157 47.96 10.85 13.52
CA GLU A 157 48.95 11.59 12.73
C GLU A 157 48.92 13.12 12.89
N GLN A 158 48.17 13.70 13.84
CA GLN A 158 48.15 15.15 14.02
C GLN A 158 49.17 15.65 15.07
N GLU A 159 50.45 15.64 14.68
CA GLU A 159 51.34 16.74 15.07
C GLU A 159 50.83 18.02 14.36
N GLU A 160 50.24 18.94 15.11
CA GLU A 160 50.25 20.40 14.88
C GLU A 160 49.90 20.98 13.49
N ILE A 161 49.21 20.27 12.59
CA ILE A 161 48.76 20.83 11.29
C ILE A 161 47.24 21.05 11.32
N TYR A 162 46.83 22.32 11.28
CA TYR A 162 45.44 22.71 11.03
C TYR A 162 44.96 22.11 9.69
N GLN A 163 44.11 21.08 9.75
CA GLN A 163 43.46 20.56 8.55
C GLN A 163 42.16 21.31 8.24
N PRO A 164 42.00 21.85 7.02
CA PRO A 164 40.79 22.55 6.61
C PRO A 164 39.55 21.62 6.67
N PRO A 165 38.33 22.17 6.89
CA PRO A 165 37.11 21.37 7.09
C PRO A 165 36.80 20.31 6.02
N ALA A 166 37.23 20.54 4.78
CA ALA A 166 37.05 19.59 3.68
C ALA A 166 37.87 18.29 3.80
N GLU A 167 39.02 18.33 4.49
CA GLU A 167 39.89 17.17 4.69
C GLU A 167 39.43 16.30 5.88
N ARG A 168 38.45 16.78 6.67
CA ARG A 168 37.84 16.05 7.79
C ARG A 168 36.59 15.24 7.41
N ALA A 169 36.19 15.25 6.14
CA ALA A 169 34.99 14.58 5.66
C ALA A 169 35.11 13.06 5.84
N THR A 170 34.39 12.50 6.81
CA THR A 170 34.40 11.04 7.05
C THR A 170 33.46 10.31 6.09
N PHE A 171 32.54 11.04 5.44
CA PHE A 171 31.44 10.51 4.62
C PHE A 171 30.50 9.54 5.35
N GLN A 172 30.72 9.31 6.65
CA GLN A 172 29.88 8.43 7.46
C GLN A 172 28.49 9.04 7.68
N PHE A 173 28.39 10.36 7.86
CA PHE A 173 27.12 11.04 8.04
C PHE A 173 26.22 10.98 6.78
N PRO A 174 26.69 11.27 5.56
CA PRO A 174 25.91 11.06 4.33
C PRO A 174 25.46 9.61 4.12
N VAL A 175 26.33 8.63 4.41
CA VAL A 175 25.98 7.20 4.32
C VAL A 175 24.92 6.84 5.36
N HIS A 176 25.06 7.34 6.60
CA HIS A 176 24.08 7.16 7.66
C HIS A 176 22.72 7.75 7.27
N ALA A 177 22.70 8.97 6.73
CA ALA A 177 21.47 9.60 6.23
C ALA A 177 20.83 8.79 5.08
N ALA A 178 21.62 8.29 4.12
CA ALA A 178 21.13 7.51 2.99
C ALA A 178 20.42 6.21 3.42
N PHE A 179 20.95 5.51 4.44
CA PHE A 179 20.36 4.28 4.96
C PHE A 179 19.04 4.55 5.71
N SER A 180 18.99 5.66 6.47
CA SER A 180 17.75 6.14 7.08
C SER A 180 16.69 6.52 6.03
N LEU A 181 17.08 7.20 4.95
CA LEU A 181 16.19 7.52 3.83
C LEU A 181 15.67 6.28 3.11
N GLY A 182 16.53 5.27 2.91
CA GLY A 182 16.13 3.98 2.37
C GLY A 182 15.08 3.28 3.26
N SER A 183 15.31 3.29 4.57
CA SER A 183 14.35 2.73 5.54
C SER A 183 13.02 3.47 5.53
N PHE A 184 13.06 4.81 5.51
CA PHE A 184 11.86 5.66 5.37
C PHE A 184 11.08 5.32 4.10
N ALA A 185 11.76 5.22 2.96
CA ALA A 185 11.14 4.91 1.67
C ALA A 185 10.53 3.50 1.64
N LEU A 186 11.20 2.51 2.21
CA LEU A 186 10.68 1.13 2.29
C LEU A 186 9.46 1.04 3.20
N LEU A 187 9.48 1.68 4.37
CA LEU A 187 8.37 1.65 5.32
C LEU A 187 7.11 2.30 4.73
N ILE A 188 7.25 3.50 4.15
CA ILE A 188 6.10 4.20 3.54
C ILE A 188 5.58 3.42 2.33
N TRP A 189 6.45 2.89 1.47
CA TRP A 189 6.05 2.10 0.30
C TRP A 189 5.33 0.81 0.71
N THR A 190 5.82 0.12 1.74
CA THR A 190 5.20 -1.10 2.28
C THR A 190 3.84 -0.79 2.90
N GLY A 191 3.73 0.29 3.68
CA GLY A 191 2.46 0.73 4.26
C GLY A 191 1.42 1.07 3.19
N LEU A 192 1.84 1.82 2.16
CA LEU A 192 1.00 2.15 1.00
C LEU A 192 0.56 0.90 0.22
N GLY A 193 1.42 -0.11 0.11
CA GLY A 193 1.12 -1.38 -0.55
C GLY A 193 0.03 -2.19 0.15
N ILE A 194 -0.12 -2.04 1.47
CA ILE A 194 -1.19 -2.69 2.25
C ILE A 194 -2.52 -1.95 2.08
N ILE A 195 -2.53 -0.61 2.24
CA ILE A 195 -3.77 0.17 2.17
C ILE A 195 -4.30 0.35 0.74
N SER A 196 -3.41 0.22 -0.25
CA SER A 196 -3.73 0.25 -1.67
C SER A 196 -3.09 -0.99 -2.30
N PRO A 197 -3.80 -2.12 -2.38
CA PRO A 197 -3.24 -3.39 -2.87
C PRO A 197 -3.08 -3.41 -4.39
N THR A 198 -2.20 -4.30 -4.89
CA THR A 198 -1.84 -4.41 -6.31
C THR A 198 -3.06 -4.61 -7.21
N SER A 199 -4.08 -5.33 -6.73
CA SER A 199 -5.36 -5.52 -7.40
C SER A 199 -6.01 -4.20 -7.83
N ARG A 200 -6.02 -3.17 -6.97
CA ARG A 200 -6.56 -1.85 -7.31
C ARG A 200 -5.82 -1.21 -8.48
N ALA A 201 -4.50 -1.34 -8.53
CA ALA A 201 -3.69 -0.79 -9.61
C ALA A 201 -3.92 -1.55 -10.94
N ILE A 202 -4.17 -2.85 -10.88
CA ILE A 202 -4.56 -3.64 -12.06
C ILE A 202 -5.91 -3.14 -12.60
N THR A 203 -6.93 -3.01 -11.73
CA THR A 203 -8.25 -2.49 -12.12
C THR A 203 -8.16 -1.10 -12.73
N LEU A 204 -7.42 -0.17 -12.13
CA LEU A 204 -7.27 1.20 -12.66
C LEU A 204 -6.58 1.21 -14.03
N ARG A 205 -5.58 0.34 -14.25
CA ARG A 205 -4.90 0.22 -15.54
C ARG A 205 -5.87 -0.23 -16.65
N GLU A 206 -6.78 -1.14 -16.34
CA GLU A 206 -7.74 -1.71 -17.29
C GLU A 206 -8.86 -0.75 -17.65
N LEU A 207 -9.24 0.15 -16.75
CA LEU A 207 -10.23 1.20 -17.00
C LEU A 207 -9.71 2.36 -17.87
N MET A 208 -8.41 2.38 -18.19
CA MET A 208 -7.78 3.50 -18.88
C MET A 208 -7.55 3.24 -20.36
N ALA A 209 -7.84 4.25 -21.18
CA ALA A 209 -7.48 4.23 -22.60
C ALA A 209 -5.95 4.06 -22.78
N PRO A 210 -5.47 3.26 -23.76
CA PRO A 210 -4.05 3.03 -23.97
C PRO A 210 -3.22 4.30 -24.18
N SER A 211 -3.80 5.32 -24.83
CA SER A 211 -3.18 6.64 -25.02
C SER A 211 -2.99 7.38 -23.70
N ALA A 212 -4.03 7.45 -22.87
CA ALA A 212 -3.97 8.04 -21.54
C ALA A 212 -2.97 7.29 -20.65
N LEU A 213 -2.97 5.96 -20.69
CA LEU A 213 -2.05 5.12 -19.92
C LEU A 213 -0.58 5.36 -20.32
N LYS A 214 -0.30 5.55 -21.60
CA LYS A 214 1.05 5.91 -22.09
C LYS A 214 1.49 7.27 -21.54
N GLU A 215 0.63 8.28 -21.60
CA GLU A 215 0.96 9.63 -21.11
C GLU A 215 1.09 9.69 -19.59
N ILE A 216 0.26 8.96 -18.85
CA ILE A 216 0.39 8.80 -17.40
C ILE A 216 1.66 8.01 -17.08
N GLY A 217 2.03 7.02 -17.89
CA GLY A 217 3.28 6.27 -17.76
C GLY A 217 4.51 7.16 -17.93
N ASP A 218 4.48 8.09 -18.88
CA ASP A 218 5.49 9.14 -19.00
C ASP A 218 5.55 10.02 -17.75
N VAL A 219 4.41 10.51 -17.26
CA VAL A 219 4.34 11.32 -16.04
C VAL A 219 4.94 10.56 -14.87
N ARG A 220 4.58 9.29 -14.68
CA ARG A 220 5.16 8.41 -13.65
C ARG A 220 6.68 8.30 -13.80
N LYS A 221 7.18 8.08 -15.02
CA LYS A 221 8.63 7.97 -15.29
C LYS A 221 9.35 9.25 -14.88
N TYR A 222 8.86 10.41 -15.31
CA TYR A 222 9.51 11.67 -14.96
C TYR A 222 9.36 12.01 -13.47
N PHE A 223 8.22 11.68 -12.87
CA PHE A 223 8.01 11.81 -11.44
C PHE A 223 9.02 10.94 -10.68
N GLN A 224 9.29 9.72 -11.15
CA GLN A 224 10.28 8.82 -10.54
C GLN A 224 11.69 9.40 -10.61
N ILE A 225 12.06 10.01 -11.74
CA ILE A 225 13.34 10.72 -11.90
C ILE A 225 13.41 11.90 -10.93
N ALA A 226 12.34 12.68 -10.81
CA ALA A 226 12.26 13.81 -9.89
C ALA A 226 12.37 13.38 -8.41
N THR A 227 11.72 12.28 -8.02
CA THR A 227 11.84 11.68 -6.67
C THR A 227 13.25 11.19 -6.40
N ALA A 228 13.89 10.53 -7.36
CA ALA A 228 15.28 10.08 -7.23
C ALA A 228 16.24 11.26 -7.08
N LEU A 229 16.02 12.33 -7.87
CA LEU A 229 16.79 13.57 -7.77
C LEU A 229 16.62 14.24 -6.40
N LEU A 230 15.39 14.31 -5.88
CA LEU A 230 15.11 14.81 -4.53
C LEU A 230 15.85 14.00 -3.45
N ALA A 231 15.77 12.67 -3.50
CA ALA A 231 16.48 11.82 -2.55
C ALA A 231 18.01 12.05 -2.62
N GLY A 232 18.55 12.20 -3.83
CA GLY A 232 19.95 12.60 -4.05
C GLY A 232 20.28 13.98 -3.45
N THR A 233 19.40 14.97 -3.62
CA THR A 233 19.55 16.31 -3.03
C THR A 233 19.67 16.26 -1.52
N VAL A 234 18.87 15.42 -0.84
CA VAL A 234 18.95 15.24 0.62
C VAL A 234 20.31 14.64 1.02
N VAL A 235 20.79 13.62 0.32
CA VAL A 235 22.11 13.00 0.61
C VAL A 235 23.27 13.97 0.35
N VAL A 236 23.20 14.75 -0.73
CA VAL A 236 24.18 15.81 -1.01
C VAL A 236 24.10 16.91 0.05
N GLY A 237 22.90 17.25 0.53
CA GLY A 237 22.71 18.18 1.65
C GLY A 237 23.38 17.69 2.93
N ALA A 238 23.24 16.39 3.24
CA ALA A 238 23.97 15.79 4.36
C ALA A 238 25.49 15.90 4.19
N THR A 239 26.00 15.80 2.96
CA THR A 239 27.44 16.02 2.68
C THR A 239 27.86 17.47 2.91
N VAL A 240 27.03 18.44 2.52
CA VAL A 240 27.26 19.87 2.80
C VAL A 240 27.33 20.14 4.31
N THR A 241 26.49 19.46 5.09
CA THR A 241 26.53 19.54 6.55
C THR A 241 27.77 18.86 7.14
N ASP A 242 28.17 17.70 6.62
CA ASP A 242 29.35 16.94 7.10
C ASP A 242 30.64 17.75 6.97
N ILE A 243 30.81 18.45 5.84
CA ILE A 243 32.00 19.26 5.56
C ILE A 243 31.88 20.72 6.03
N ASP A 244 30.74 21.10 6.64
CA ASP A 244 30.41 22.46 7.09
C ASP A 244 30.42 23.54 5.98
N ALA A 245 30.23 23.13 4.72
CA ALA A 245 30.26 24.03 3.56
C ALA A 245 29.09 25.04 3.53
N GLY A 246 28.05 24.81 4.33
CA GLY A 246 26.92 25.73 4.51
C GLY A 246 27.31 27.06 5.18
N ARG A 247 28.39 27.09 5.96
CA ARG A 247 28.84 28.31 6.66
C ARG A 247 29.82 29.16 5.85
N GLU A 248 30.43 28.62 4.80
CA GLU A 248 31.40 29.35 3.98
C GLU A 248 30.73 30.30 2.97
N TYR A 249 29.63 29.86 2.33
CA TYR A 249 28.93 30.64 1.32
C TYR A 249 27.51 30.98 1.78
N GLN A 250 27.39 32.04 2.58
CA GLN A 250 26.13 32.51 3.19
C GLN A 250 25.30 33.45 2.31
N THR A 251 25.72 33.70 1.06
CA THR A 251 24.94 34.52 0.11
C THR A 251 24.05 33.66 -0.80
N PHE A 252 22.97 34.23 -1.33
CA PHE A 252 22.05 33.60 -2.27
C PHE A 252 21.47 34.66 -3.22
N PRO A 253 21.24 34.38 -4.54
CA PRO A 253 21.49 33.11 -5.24
C PRO A 253 22.96 32.89 -5.61
N LYS A 254 23.78 33.96 -5.60
CA LYS A 254 25.23 33.89 -5.84
C LYS A 254 25.98 33.23 -4.67
N MET A 255 27.22 32.81 -4.89
CA MET A 255 28.16 32.33 -3.88
C MET A 255 29.28 33.39 -3.72
N GLY A 256 29.23 34.15 -2.63
CA GLY A 256 29.90 35.43 -2.53
C GLY A 256 29.39 36.40 -3.62
N ASP A 257 30.32 37.00 -4.36
CA ASP A 257 30.01 37.94 -5.46
C ASP A 257 29.81 37.26 -6.83
N ARG A 258 29.97 35.93 -6.90
CA ARG A 258 30.03 35.18 -8.17
C ARG A 258 28.94 34.12 -8.25
N TRP A 259 28.55 33.77 -9.47
CA TRP A 259 27.66 32.61 -9.71
C TRP A 259 28.40 31.27 -9.62
N ILE A 260 29.68 31.28 -10.00
CA ILE A 260 30.59 30.14 -9.90
C ILE A 260 31.74 30.57 -8.97
N PRO A 261 31.90 29.94 -7.80
CA PRO A 261 32.96 30.28 -6.85
C PRO A 261 34.35 29.91 -7.41
N LYS A 262 35.41 30.57 -6.94
CA LYS A 262 36.79 30.15 -7.20
C LYS A 262 37.08 28.86 -6.43
N GLY A 263 38.04 28.04 -6.86
CA GLY A 263 38.34 26.79 -6.15
C GLY A 263 37.37 25.63 -6.38
N LEU A 264 36.47 25.73 -7.37
CA LEU A 264 35.48 24.68 -7.66
C LEU A 264 36.12 23.32 -8.00
N PHE A 265 37.30 23.34 -8.64
CA PHE A 265 38.04 22.14 -9.07
C PHE A 265 39.44 22.04 -8.47
N GLU A 266 39.78 22.89 -7.48
CA GLU A 266 41.15 22.99 -6.96
C GLU A 266 41.47 21.89 -5.92
N GLN A 267 40.47 21.24 -5.33
CA GLN A 267 40.64 20.14 -4.37
C GLN A 267 39.68 18.98 -4.62
N LYS A 268 40.06 17.77 -4.19
CA LYS A 268 39.29 16.53 -4.35
C LYS A 268 37.96 16.54 -3.56
N VAL A 269 37.94 17.24 -2.41
CA VAL A 269 36.75 17.63 -1.66
C VAL A 269 36.83 19.14 -1.51
N SER A 270 36.04 19.89 -2.27
CA SER A 270 35.99 21.35 -2.19
C SER A 270 34.69 21.76 -1.51
N LEU A 271 34.79 22.59 -0.47
CA LEU A 271 33.62 23.14 0.22
C LEU A 271 32.72 23.94 -0.76
N ALA A 272 33.36 24.72 -1.64
CA ALA A 272 32.69 25.42 -2.73
C ALA A 272 31.96 24.48 -3.67
N LEU A 273 32.57 23.33 -4.01
CA LEU A 273 31.96 22.30 -4.85
C LEU A 273 30.74 21.66 -4.18
N GLY A 274 30.82 21.36 -2.88
CA GLY A 274 29.72 20.78 -2.11
C GLY A 274 28.48 21.68 -2.12
N THR A 275 28.64 22.95 -1.72
CA THR A 275 27.53 23.93 -1.67
C THR A 275 27.02 24.28 -3.07
N PHE A 276 27.90 24.40 -4.07
CA PHE A 276 27.49 24.65 -5.46
C PHE A 276 26.67 23.51 -6.04
N ASN A 277 27.13 22.26 -5.89
CA ASN A 277 26.41 21.08 -6.37
C ASN A 277 25.06 20.91 -5.68
N HIS A 278 24.99 21.10 -4.37
CA HIS A 278 23.72 21.04 -3.64
C HIS A 278 22.70 22.05 -4.17
N ARG A 279 23.11 23.32 -4.39
CA ARG A 279 22.24 24.36 -4.96
C ARG A 279 21.80 24.00 -6.38
N LEU A 280 22.72 23.56 -7.23
CA LEU A 280 22.44 23.20 -8.62
C LEU A 280 21.43 22.05 -8.71
N ILE A 281 21.63 20.98 -7.94
CA ILE A 281 20.73 19.83 -7.88
C ILE A 281 19.40 20.24 -7.25
N GLY A 282 19.39 21.14 -6.26
CA GLY A 282 18.17 21.71 -5.67
C GLY A 282 17.31 22.46 -6.69
N PHE A 283 17.90 23.38 -7.47
CA PHE A 283 17.19 24.05 -8.56
C PHE A 283 16.73 23.07 -9.66
N GLY A 284 17.58 22.09 -10.00
CA GLY A 284 17.22 21.02 -10.93
C GLY A 284 16.03 20.19 -10.44
N THR A 285 15.96 19.92 -9.13
CA THR A 285 14.84 19.23 -8.48
C THR A 285 13.57 20.04 -8.60
N LEU A 286 13.59 21.33 -8.24
CA LEU A 286 12.45 22.23 -8.39
C LEU A 286 11.95 22.29 -9.85
N ALA A 287 12.87 22.45 -10.80
CA ALA A 287 12.54 22.48 -12.22
C ALA A 287 11.94 21.15 -12.71
N ALA A 288 12.49 20.01 -12.27
CA ALA A 288 11.98 18.69 -12.62
C ALA A 288 10.55 18.49 -12.11
N TYR A 289 10.26 18.77 -10.84
CA TYR A 289 8.90 18.66 -10.32
C TYR A 289 7.93 19.62 -11.02
N THR A 290 8.36 20.85 -11.28
CA THR A 290 7.57 21.83 -12.02
C THR A 290 7.20 21.29 -13.41
N ALA A 291 8.17 20.79 -14.17
CA ALA A 291 7.95 20.23 -15.50
C ALA A 291 7.02 19.01 -15.48
N VAL A 292 7.17 18.11 -14.50
CA VAL A 292 6.32 16.92 -14.37
C VAL A 292 4.89 17.28 -13.99
N ILE A 293 4.70 18.23 -13.07
CA ILE A 293 3.36 18.71 -12.70
C ILE A 293 2.69 19.41 -13.88
N LEU A 294 3.41 20.25 -14.63
CA LEU A 294 2.88 20.86 -15.85
C LEU A 294 2.47 19.81 -16.88
N LYS A 295 3.25 18.73 -17.03
CA LYS A 295 2.89 17.60 -17.90
C LYS A 295 1.68 16.84 -17.37
N ALA A 296 1.57 16.65 -16.06
CA ALA A 296 0.43 15.99 -15.41
C ALA A 296 -0.86 16.79 -15.53
N ARG A 297 -0.78 18.12 -15.52
CA ARG A 297 -1.93 19.05 -15.62
C ARG A 297 -2.54 19.17 -17.01
N LYS A 298 -1.97 18.51 -18.02
CA LYS A 298 -2.60 18.44 -19.34
C LYS A 298 -4.00 17.79 -19.23
N PRO A 299 -5.05 18.32 -19.87
CA PRO A 299 -6.43 17.84 -19.67
C PRO A 299 -6.61 16.33 -19.87
N ASN A 300 -5.95 15.78 -20.88
CA ASN A 300 -5.96 14.35 -21.22
C ASN A 300 -5.25 13.45 -20.19
N VAL A 301 -4.38 14.00 -19.34
CA VAL A 301 -3.73 13.29 -18.24
C VAL A 301 -4.48 13.53 -16.94
N TRP A 302 -4.67 14.80 -16.56
CA TRP A 302 -5.21 15.20 -15.27
C TRP A 302 -6.61 14.63 -15.01
N THR A 303 -7.49 14.66 -16.00
CA THR A 303 -8.86 14.14 -15.86
C THR A 303 -8.88 12.62 -15.60
N ASN A 304 -7.91 11.90 -16.19
CA ASN A 304 -7.79 10.45 -16.04
C ASN A 304 -7.01 10.04 -14.78
N LEU A 305 -6.31 10.94 -14.10
CA LEU A 305 -5.61 10.60 -12.87
C LEU A 305 -6.59 10.24 -11.74
N PRO A 306 -6.32 9.17 -10.96
CA PRO A 306 -7.07 8.91 -9.73
C PRO A 306 -6.99 10.09 -8.76
N GLU A 307 -8.06 10.35 -8.00
CA GLU A 307 -8.10 11.44 -7.02
C GLU A 307 -6.95 11.36 -6.01
N ASP A 308 -6.61 10.16 -5.51
CA ASP A 308 -5.48 9.98 -4.59
C ASP A 308 -4.14 10.39 -5.22
N ALA A 309 -3.96 10.16 -6.52
CA ALA A 309 -2.76 10.58 -7.24
C ALA A 309 -2.70 12.10 -7.38
N LYS A 310 -3.85 12.74 -7.67
CA LYS A 310 -3.96 14.21 -7.67
C LYS A 310 -3.60 14.77 -6.30
N HIS A 311 -4.22 14.28 -5.22
CA HIS A 311 -3.93 14.74 -3.85
C HIS A 311 -2.45 14.57 -3.49
N ALA A 312 -1.84 13.42 -3.78
CA ALA A 312 -0.43 13.18 -3.49
C ALA A 312 0.51 14.11 -4.27
N MET A 313 0.24 14.30 -5.58
CA MET A 313 1.01 15.23 -6.43
C MET A 313 0.87 16.67 -5.96
N MET A 314 -0.32 17.07 -5.51
CA MET A 314 -0.60 18.40 -4.98
C MET A 314 0.10 18.59 -3.63
N LEU A 315 0.04 17.60 -2.72
CA LEU A 315 0.72 17.64 -1.43
C LEU A 315 2.25 17.79 -1.57
N THR A 316 2.84 17.13 -2.57
CA THR A 316 4.27 17.29 -2.91
C THR A 316 4.62 18.74 -3.26
N LEU A 317 3.64 19.50 -3.75
CA LEU A 317 3.76 20.90 -4.13
C LEU A 317 3.19 21.88 -3.09
N THR A 318 2.64 21.42 -1.96
CA THR A 318 2.09 22.29 -0.89
C THR A 318 2.69 22.05 0.49
N ALA A 319 3.59 21.08 0.65
CA ALA A 319 4.20 20.77 1.93
C ALA A 319 4.78 22.04 2.61
N ALA A 320 4.17 22.37 3.75
CA ALA A 320 4.35 23.52 4.64
C ALA A 320 3.53 24.80 4.36
N THR A 321 2.29 24.79 4.88
CA THR A 321 1.74 25.87 5.71
C THR A 321 1.10 25.24 6.96
N GLY A 322 1.51 25.67 8.16
CA GLY A 322 1.29 25.01 9.45
C GLY A 322 -0.12 25.09 10.08
N GLU A 323 -1.19 25.01 9.30
CA GLU A 323 -2.57 24.94 9.83
C GLU A 323 -3.31 23.74 9.26
N VAL A 324 -3.01 22.57 9.82
CA VAL A 324 -3.55 21.26 9.37
C VAL A 324 -4.89 20.92 10.04
N TYR A 325 -5.54 21.81 10.80
CA TYR A 325 -6.72 21.44 11.59
C TYR A 325 -8.07 22.02 11.14
N GLU A 326 -8.13 23.18 10.47
CA GLU A 326 -9.45 23.77 10.10
C GLU A 326 -9.86 23.62 8.63
N THR A 327 -8.95 23.37 7.69
CA THR A 327 -9.32 23.28 6.25
C THR A 327 -9.74 21.87 5.80
N LEU A 328 -9.66 20.86 6.68
CA LEU A 328 -10.08 19.49 6.41
C LEU A 328 -11.55 19.21 6.79
N VAL A 329 -12.24 20.20 7.35
CA VAL A 329 -13.67 20.11 7.71
C VAL A 329 -14.38 21.34 7.14
N CYS A 330 -15.22 21.10 6.13
CA CYS A 330 -16.12 22.04 5.48
C CYS A 330 -15.53 23.00 4.43
N ILE A 331 -16.33 23.16 3.36
CA ILE A 331 -16.29 24.16 2.28
C ILE A 331 -15.64 23.67 0.97
N SER A 332 -16.45 23.76 -0.09
CA SER A 332 -16.21 23.39 -1.48
C SER A 332 -14.94 24.04 -2.05
N ALA A 333 -13.85 23.28 -2.12
CA ALA A 333 -12.51 23.80 -2.33
C ALA A 333 -11.91 23.51 -3.71
N THR A 334 -12.65 23.74 -4.80
CA THR A 334 -12.05 23.61 -6.14
C THR A 334 -11.19 24.81 -6.51
N HIS A 335 -11.38 26.02 -5.95
CA HIS A 335 -10.59 27.20 -6.32
C HIS A 335 -9.46 27.57 -5.34
N LEU A 336 -9.63 27.37 -4.03
CA LEU A 336 -8.60 27.68 -3.03
C LEU A 336 -7.45 26.66 -3.05
N CYS A 337 -7.76 25.38 -3.34
CA CYS A 337 -6.75 24.35 -3.58
C CYS A 337 -5.87 24.65 -4.81
N HIS A 338 -6.35 25.43 -5.80
CA HIS A 338 -5.54 25.83 -6.96
C HIS A 338 -4.56 26.96 -6.64
N VAL A 339 -4.94 27.90 -5.76
CA VAL A 339 -4.10 29.06 -5.37
C VAL A 339 -3.02 28.65 -4.37
N LEU A 340 -3.31 27.71 -3.47
CA LEU A 340 -2.34 27.17 -2.51
C LEU A 340 -1.40 26.11 -3.11
N THR A 341 -1.59 25.72 -4.37
CA THR A 341 -0.79 24.68 -5.06
C THR A 341 0.65 25.02 -5.41
N LEU A 342 1.27 26.05 -4.86
CA LEU A 342 2.52 26.60 -5.43
C LEU A 342 3.69 26.69 -4.45
N VAL A 343 3.68 25.98 -3.33
CA VAL A 343 4.54 26.37 -2.20
C VAL A 343 5.51 25.30 -1.70
N GLY A 344 5.32 23.99 -1.85
CA GLY A 344 6.20 22.95 -1.27
C GLY A 344 7.65 22.96 -1.76
N MET A 345 7.88 22.74 -3.06
CA MET A 345 9.25 22.81 -3.62
C MET A 345 9.85 24.22 -3.63
N PRO A 346 9.07 25.29 -3.92
CA PRO A 346 9.55 26.66 -3.74
C PRO A 346 9.92 26.97 -2.29
N LEU A 347 9.16 26.46 -1.31
CA LEU A 347 9.45 26.62 0.11
C LEU A 347 10.69 25.85 0.53
N GLN A 348 10.97 24.68 -0.05
CA GLN A 348 12.25 24.00 0.15
C GLN A 348 13.44 24.89 -0.23
N VAL A 349 13.38 25.53 -1.40
CA VAL A 349 14.41 26.46 -1.85
C VAL A 349 14.46 27.72 -0.98
N ILE A 350 13.30 28.27 -0.58
CA ILE A 350 13.21 29.44 0.31
C ILE A 350 13.78 29.12 1.70
N LEU A 351 13.43 27.98 2.29
CA LEU A 351 13.96 27.54 3.59
C LEU A 351 15.47 27.33 3.50
N GLY A 352 15.97 26.71 2.43
CA GLY A 352 17.41 26.54 2.21
C GLY A 352 18.14 27.88 2.05
N ALA A 353 17.57 28.82 1.28
CA ALA A 353 18.12 30.15 1.10
C ALA A 353 18.11 30.96 2.40
N THR A 354 16.99 30.97 3.14
CA THR A 354 16.86 31.65 4.43
C THR A 354 17.80 31.04 5.47
N MET A 355 17.93 29.71 5.51
CA MET A 355 18.87 29.00 6.37
C MET A 355 20.31 29.47 6.08
N LEU A 356 20.72 29.52 4.81
CA LEU A 356 22.06 29.97 4.42
C LEU A 356 22.34 31.43 4.79
N VAL A 357 21.41 32.34 4.46
CA VAL A 357 21.55 33.78 4.72
C VAL A 357 21.51 34.10 6.22
N SER A 358 20.85 33.26 7.02
CA SER A 358 20.79 33.42 8.47
C SER A 358 21.91 32.69 9.21
N GLU A 359 23.00 32.31 8.53
CA GLU A 359 24.17 31.62 9.12
C GLU A 359 23.87 30.22 9.68
N VAL A 360 22.98 29.49 9.02
CA VAL A 360 22.59 28.10 9.32
C VAL A 360 22.05 27.90 10.75
N PRO A 361 20.95 28.58 11.16
CA PRO A 361 20.33 28.34 12.46
C PRO A 361 19.76 26.92 12.55
N THR A 362 19.96 26.26 13.69
CA THR A 362 19.51 24.87 13.91
C THR A 362 18.01 24.69 13.64
N SER A 363 17.18 25.67 14.03
CA SER A 363 15.73 25.63 13.80
C SER A 363 15.35 25.63 12.32
N LEU A 364 16.02 26.47 11.50
CA LEU A 364 15.79 26.53 10.06
C LEU A 364 16.31 25.28 9.36
N ALA A 365 17.43 24.72 9.80
CA ALA A 365 17.95 23.46 9.28
C ALA A 365 17.00 22.29 9.55
N MET A 366 16.46 22.20 10.77
CA MET A 366 15.43 21.21 11.10
C MET A 366 14.16 21.40 10.27
N ALA A 367 13.71 22.64 10.06
CA ALA A 367 12.55 22.93 9.22
C ALA A 367 12.78 22.54 7.75
N HIS A 368 13.98 22.80 7.23
CA HIS A 368 14.40 22.41 5.90
C HIS A 368 14.40 20.89 5.73
N GLU A 369 15.01 20.14 6.66
CA GLU A 369 15.06 18.68 6.65
C GLU A 369 13.66 18.04 6.82
N ALA A 370 12.87 18.51 7.79
CA ALA A 370 11.51 18.01 8.04
C ALA A 370 10.61 18.19 6.82
N THR A 371 10.67 19.37 6.20
CA THR A 371 9.91 19.65 4.98
C THR A 371 10.40 18.77 3.82
N ALA A 372 11.68 18.39 3.78
CA ALA A 372 12.23 17.55 2.71
C ALA A 372 11.68 16.14 2.83
N MET A 373 11.52 15.64 4.07
CA MET A 373 10.92 14.33 4.34
C MET A 373 9.43 14.30 3.97
N LEU A 374 8.70 15.39 4.22
CA LEU A 374 7.30 15.51 3.79
C LEU A 374 7.16 15.51 2.27
N VAL A 375 8.00 16.25 1.56
CA VAL A 375 8.03 16.28 0.09
C VAL A 375 8.42 14.89 -0.45
N LEU A 376 9.40 14.21 0.14
CA LEU A 376 9.79 12.87 -0.26
C LEU A 376 8.67 11.84 -0.01
N GLY A 377 8.03 11.88 1.16
CA GLY A 377 6.93 10.97 1.50
C GLY A 377 5.70 11.14 0.60
N SER A 378 5.29 12.38 0.34
CA SER A 378 4.21 12.69 -0.60
C SER A 378 4.56 12.31 -2.04
N SER A 379 5.83 12.47 -2.43
CA SER A 379 6.32 12.05 -3.74
C SER A 379 6.30 10.53 -3.91
N LEU A 380 6.72 9.77 -2.88
CA LEU A 380 6.60 8.30 -2.86
C LEU A 380 5.13 7.85 -2.90
N TRP A 381 4.23 8.58 -2.24
CA TRP A 381 2.79 8.32 -2.32
C TRP A 381 2.23 8.55 -3.73
N ALA A 382 2.64 9.62 -4.41
CA ALA A 382 2.27 9.88 -5.80
C ALA A 382 2.81 8.77 -6.73
N LEU A 383 4.06 8.35 -6.57
CA LEU A 383 4.62 7.22 -7.35
C LEU A 383 3.88 5.91 -7.11
N HIS A 384 3.51 5.63 -5.86
CA HIS A 384 2.78 4.43 -5.50
C HIS A 384 1.39 4.42 -6.14
N THR A 385 0.68 5.54 -6.09
CA THR A 385 -0.64 5.66 -6.73
C THR A 385 -0.57 5.56 -8.24
N LEU A 386 0.52 6.02 -8.87
CA LEU A 386 0.76 5.94 -10.32
C LEU A 386 1.29 4.57 -10.79
N ARG A 387 1.52 3.59 -9.91
CA ARG A 387 2.13 2.30 -10.28
C ARG A 387 1.32 1.49 -11.31
N PHE A 388 0.02 1.76 -11.45
CA PHE A 388 -0.82 1.16 -12.50
C PHE A 388 -0.29 1.47 -13.92
N ALA A 389 0.37 2.62 -14.10
CA ALA A 389 0.91 3.08 -15.37
C ALA A 389 2.33 2.59 -15.67
N ARG A 390 2.83 1.58 -14.94
CA ARG A 390 4.17 1.03 -15.16
C ARG A 390 4.29 0.39 -16.57
N PRO A 391 5.38 0.63 -17.31
CA PRO A 391 5.66 -0.09 -18.56
C PRO A 391 5.81 -1.59 -18.27
N GLY A 392 5.16 -2.46 -19.05
CA GLY A 392 5.17 -3.92 -18.84
C GLY A 392 4.15 -4.44 -17.82
N GLY A 393 3.26 -3.59 -17.30
CA GLY A 393 2.21 -4.00 -16.35
C GLY A 393 2.57 -3.77 -14.88
N VAL A 394 1.63 -4.06 -13.98
CA VAL A 394 1.75 -3.75 -12.54
C VAL A 394 2.71 -4.72 -11.82
N LEU A 395 2.85 -5.95 -12.33
CA LEU A 395 3.57 -7.08 -11.73
C LEU A 395 4.97 -7.34 -12.34
N GLY A 396 5.65 -6.32 -12.87
CA GLY A 396 6.90 -6.43 -13.63
C GLY A 396 7.72 -7.72 -13.38
N ALA A 397 7.62 -8.68 -14.29
CA ALA A 397 8.38 -9.94 -14.38
C ALA A 397 8.71 -10.67 -13.07
N THR A 398 7.85 -11.63 -12.67
CA THR A 398 8.18 -13.04 -12.32
C THR A 398 6.89 -13.83 -12.13
N LYS A 399 6.77 -14.99 -12.78
CA LYS A 399 5.63 -15.93 -12.71
C LYS A 399 5.40 -16.56 -11.32
N GLU A 400 6.27 -16.30 -10.35
CA GLU A 400 6.35 -17.05 -9.09
C GLU A 400 5.44 -16.51 -7.95
N GLU A 401 4.95 -15.27 -8.03
CA GLU A 401 4.12 -14.68 -6.96
C GLU A 401 2.63 -15.10 -6.99
N LEU A 402 2.22 -15.95 -7.93
CA LEU A 402 0.83 -16.43 -8.04
C LEU A 402 0.51 -17.64 -7.15
N SER A 403 1.45 -18.13 -6.35
CA SER A 403 1.34 -19.45 -5.73
C SER A 403 1.34 -19.50 -4.19
N ILE A 404 1.14 -18.40 -3.46
CA ILE A 404 1.15 -18.47 -1.99
C ILE A 404 0.08 -17.60 -1.32
N GLY A 405 -0.98 -18.28 -0.84
CA GLY A 405 -1.59 -17.97 0.45
C GLY A 405 -3.05 -17.50 0.46
N SER A 406 -3.99 -18.44 0.62
CA SER A 406 -5.11 -18.23 1.56
C SER A 406 -5.40 -19.52 2.32
N SER A 407 -4.64 -19.77 3.39
CA SER A 407 -5.01 -20.74 4.42
C SER A 407 -5.77 -19.99 5.52
N GLN A 408 -7.09 -19.92 5.40
CA GLN A 408 -7.94 -19.90 6.58
C GLN A 408 -8.45 -21.33 6.80
N VAL A 409 -8.14 -21.86 7.97
CA VAL A 409 -8.69 -23.13 8.45
C VAL A 409 -10.18 -22.92 8.70
N LEU A 410 -11.02 -23.44 7.81
CA LEU A 410 -12.44 -23.60 8.06
C LEU A 410 -12.63 -24.79 9.02
N ILE A 411 -13.07 -24.46 10.24
CA ILE A 411 -13.63 -25.43 11.19
C ILE A 411 -14.84 -26.10 10.50
N PRO A 412 -14.96 -27.44 10.47
CA PRO A 412 -16.13 -28.07 9.89
C PRO A 412 -17.38 -27.67 10.69
N PRO A 413 -18.44 -27.16 10.06
CA PRO A 413 -19.65 -26.79 10.78
C PRO A 413 -20.35 -28.04 11.32
N PRO A 414 -21.17 -27.89 12.38
CA PRO A 414 -22.07 -28.95 12.85
C PRO A 414 -23.03 -29.34 11.72
N ILE A 415 -23.65 -30.52 11.82
CA ILE A 415 -24.58 -31.10 10.82
C ILE A 415 -25.60 -30.04 10.37
N ILE A 416 -25.33 -29.39 9.23
CA ILE A 416 -26.18 -28.37 8.64
C ILE A 416 -27.32 -29.08 7.91
N SER A 417 -28.55 -28.64 8.15
CA SER A 417 -29.74 -29.10 7.41
C SER A 417 -29.61 -28.84 5.89
N MET A 418 -30.10 -29.77 5.06
CA MET A 418 -29.93 -29.77 3.59
C MET A 418 -30.34 -28.44 2.92
N ASN A 419 -31.34 -27.76 3.46
CA ASN A 419 -31.83 -26.46 3.00
C ASN A 419 -30.76 -25.37 2.92
N GLN A 420 -29.81 -25.32 3.87
CA GLN A 420 -28.76 -24.30 3.90
C GLN A 420 -27.65 -24.52 2.86
N TYR A 421 -27.70 -25.64 2.12
CA TYR A 421 -26.84 -25.86 0.94
C TYR A 421 -27.49 -25.39 -0.37
N ILE A 422 -28.75 -24.93 -0.35
CA ILE A 422 -29.51 -24.65 -1.57
C ILE A 422 -29.50 -23.17 -1.91
N ASP A 423 -29.10 -22.87 -3.15
CA ASP A 423 -29.40 -21.61 -3.84
C ASP A 423 -30.65 -21.85 -4.71
N HIS A 424 -31.81 -21.38 -4.24
CA HIS A 424 -33.11 -21.57 -4.91
C HIS A 424 -33.20 -20.68 -6.14
N THR A 425 -33.27 -21.27 -7.33
CA THR A 425 -32.90 -20.59 -8.58
C THR A 425 -34.06 -20.45 -9.56
N LEU A 426 -34.30 -19.24 -10.07
CA LEU A 426 -35.17 -18.97 -11.22
C LEU A 426 -34.49 -17.99 -12.18
N LEU A 427 -34.01 -18.52 -13.31
CA LEU A 427 -33.22 -17.78 -14.31
C LEU A 427 -33.83 -17.83 -15.72
N LYS A 428 -35.05 -18.35 -15.87
CA LYS A 428 -35.72 -18.43 -17.18
C LYS A 428 -35.92 -17.02 -17.76
N ALA A 429 -35.76 -16.88 -19.07
CA ALA A 429 -35.91 -15.60 -19.76
C ALA A 429 -37.33 -15.02 -19.67
N ASP A 430 -38.34 -15.88 -19.45
CA ASP A 430 -39.75 -15.53 -19.29
C ASP A 430 -40.20 -15.41 -17.83
N ALA A 431 -39.27 -15.44 -16.86
CA ALA A 431 -39.59 -15.29 -15.45
C ALA A 431 -40.26 -13.93 -15.18
N GLN A 432 -41.42 -13.93 -14.54
CA GLN A 432 -42.21 -12.75 -14.24
C GLN A 432 -41.98 -12.26 -12.80
N PRO A 433 -42.21 -10.95 -12.51
CA PRO A 433 -42.07 -10.41 -11.16
C PRO A 433 -42.83 -11.18 -10.06
N ALA A 434 -44.03 -11.68 -10.37
CA ALA A 434 -44.82 -12.48 -9.42
C ALA A 434 -44.11 -13.79 -9.04
N GLN A 435 -43.48 -14.46 -10.00
CA GLN A 435 -42.75 -15.70 -9.76
C GLN A 435 -41.46 -15.46 -8.95
N ILE A 436 -40.81 -14.30 -9.12
CA ILE A 436 -39.66 -13.90 -8.29
C ILE A 436 -40.08 -13.68 -6.83
N ARG A 437 -41.28 -13.12 -6.59
CA ARG A 437 -41.81 -12.98 -5.23
C ARG A 437 -42.07 -14.35 -4.60
N THR A 438 -42.74 -15.24 -5.31
CA THR A 438 -42.96 -16.63 -4.87
C THR A 438 -41.64 -17.33 -4.57
N LEU A 439 -40.62 -17.18 -5.41
CA LEU A 439 -39.28 -17.73 -5.16
C LEU A 439 -38.68 -17.23 -3.83
N CYS A 440 -38.86 -15.96 -3.50
CA CYS A 440 -38.38 -15.36 -2.25
C CYS A 440 -39.18 -15.85 -1.03
N GLU A 441 -40.50 -15.98 -1.15
CA GLU A 441 -41.40 -16.52 -0.13
C GLU A 441 -41.02 -17.97 0.19
N GLU A 442 -40.90 -18.82 -0.83
CA GLU A 442 -40.48 -20.22 -0.70
C GLU A 442 -39.10 -20.34 -0.04
N ALA A 443 -38.14 -19.49 -0.42
CA ALA A 443 -36.80 -19.52 0.17
C ALA A 443 -36.79 -19.08 1.63
N ALA A 444 -37.64 -18.12 2.02
CA ALA A 444 -37.78 -17.67 3.39
C ALA A 444 -38.51 -18.71 4.27
N GLU A 445 -39.52 -19.39 3.72
CA GLU A 445 -40.28 -20.47 4.39
C GLU A 445 -39.38 -21.69 4.66
N HIS A 446 -38.62 -22.13 3.66
CA HIS A 446 -37.78 -23.32 3.76
C HIS A 446 -36.37 -23.05 4.31
N ALA A 447 -36.06 -21.79 4.64
CA ALA A 447 -34.74 -21.36 5.10
C ALA A 447 -33.62 -21.84 4.15
N PHE A 448 -33.70 -21.45 2.87
CA PHE A 448 -32.62 -21.67 1.92
C PHE A 448 -31.48 -20.66 2.11
N CYS A 449 -30.29 -20.96 1.56
CA CYS A 449 -29.14 -20.05 1.68
C CYS A 449 -29.34 -18.75 0.91
N SER A 450 -29.83 -18.86 -0.33
CA SER A 450 -30.07 -17.69 -1.18
C SER A 450 -31.15 -17.96 -2.22
N VAL A 451 -31.77 -16.89 -2.73
CA VAL A 451 -32.42 -16.91 -4.03
C VAL A 451 -31.43 -16.52 -5.13
N CYS A 452 -31.48 -17.18 -6.28
CA CYS A 452 -30.63 -16.86 -7.44
C CYS A 452 -31.49 -16.40 -8.62
N VAL A 453 -31.31 -15.13 -9.01
CA VAL A 453 -32.15 -14.43 -10.01
C VAL A 453 -31.32 -13.74 -11.09
N ASN A 454 -31.94 -13.40 -12.22
CA ASN A 454 -31.34 -12.54 -13.24
C ASN A 454 -31.07 -11.13 -12.68
N SER A 455 -30.06 -10.44 -13.20
CA SER A 455 -29.58 -9.14 -12.71
C SER A 455 -30.68 -8.08 -12.59
N SER A 456 -31.63 -8.06 -13.53
CA SER A 456 -32.79 -7.15 -13.53
C SER A 456 -33.75 -7.32 -12.33
N TYR A 457 -33.73 -8.48 -11.66
CA TYR A 457 -34.60 -8.79 -10.52
C TYR A 457 -33.93 -8.62 -9.16
N ALA A 458 -32.65 -8.21 -9.11
CA ALA A 458 -31.90 -8.04 -7.87
C ALA A 458 -32.64 -7.18 -6.83
N SER A 459 -33.10 -5.99 -7.25
CA SER A 459 -33.81 -5.04 -6.37
C SER A 459 -35.15 -5.58 -5.89
N LEU A 460 -35.90 -6.25 -6.77
CA LEU A 460 -37.18 -6.88 -6.42
C LEU A 460 -36.97 -7.98 -5.38
N ALA A 461 -36.02 -8.88 -5.60
CA ALA A 461 -35.71 -9.97 -4.68
C ALA A 461 -35.28 -9.45 -3.31
N ARG A 462 -34.38 -8.45 -3.26
CA ARG A 462 -33.94 -7.83 -2.00
C ARG A 462 -35.12 -7.22 -1.26
N LYS A 463 -35.93 -6.42 -1.95
CA LYS A 463 -37.12 -5.77 -1.36
C LYS A 463 -38.09 -6.80 -0.78
N THR A 464 -38.44 -7.84 -1.55
CA THR A 464 -39.36 -8.88 -1.08
C THR A 464 -38.81 -9.63 0.13
N LEU A 465 -37.52 -10.00 0.13
CA LEU A 465 -36.92 -10.65 1.28
C LEU A 465 -36.83 -9.72 2.52
N ASP A 466 -36.68 -8.40 2.33
CA ASP A 466 -36.75 -7.44 3.43
C ASP A 466 -38.16 -7.32 4.03
N GLU A 467 -39.20 -7.36 3.19
CA GLU A 467 -40.61 -7.39 3.62
C GLU A 467 -40.91 -8.66 4.46
N LEU A 468 -40.25 -9.78 4.15
CA LEU A 468 -40.43 -11.07 4.83
C LEU A 468 -39.59 -11.26 6.11
N LYS A 469 -38.66 -10.33 6.43
CA LYS A 469 -37.77 -10.46 7.62
C LYS A 469 -38.52 -10.58 8.95
N GLY A 470 -39.75 -10.09 9.04
CA GLY A 470 -40.59 -10.24 10.24
C GLY A 470 -41.16 -11.65 10.43
N SER A 471 -41.14 -12.49 9.39
CA SER A 471 -41.82 -13.79 9.34
C SER A 471 -40.86 -14.99 9.24
N SER A 472 -39.56 -14.76 9.01
CA SER A 472 -38.54 -15.81 8.94
C SER A 472 -37.38 -15.52 9.89
N SER A 473 -36.91 -16.54 10.60
CA SER A 473 -35.75 -16.46 11.49
C SER A 473 -34.40 -16.55 10.76
N THR A 474 -34.41 -16.83 9.44
CA THR A 474 -33.21 -17.08 8.64
C THR A 474 -32.97 -15.98 7.61
N HIS A 475 -31.75 -15.44 7.58
CA HIS A 475 -31.36 -14.46 6.56
C HIS A 475 -31.08 -15.16 5.21
N VAL A 476 -32.04 -15.06 4.30
CA VAL A 476 -31.89 -15.50 2.91
C VAL A 476 -31.18 -14.42 2.10
N LYS A 477 -30.09 -14.79 1.42
CA LYS A 477 -29.30 -13.88 0.60
C LYS A 477 -29.89 -13.70 -0.80
N VAL A 478 -29.56 -12.59 -1.44
CA VAL A 478 -29.81 -12.40 -2.87
C VAL A 478 -28.54 -12.74 -3.66
N CYS A 479 -28.64 -13.72 -4.55
CA CYS A 479 -27.62 -14.08 -5.51
C CYS A 479 -28.04 -13.62 -6.91
N CYS A 480 -27.15 -12.96 -7.65
CA CYS A 480 -27.41 -12.56 -9.03
C CYS A 480 -26.41 -13.20 -9.99
N VAL A 481 -26.87 -13.51 -11.20
CA VAL A 481 -25.98 -13.98 -12.28
C VAL A 481 -25.42 -12.81 -13.09
N VAL A 482 -24.17 -12.94 -13.56
CA VAL A 482 -23.45 -11.89 -14.32
C VAL A 482 -22.82 -12.47 -15.59
N GLY A 483 -22.98 -11.76 -16.70
CA GLY A 483 -22.55 -12.23 -18.03
C GLY A 483 -23.27 -13.51 -18.44
N PHE A 484 -24.46 -13.75 -17.93
CA PHE A 484 -25.16 -15.03 -17.99
C PHE A 484 -26.14 -15.13 -19.18
N PRO A 485 -26.38 -16.33 -19.74
CA PRO A 485 -25.65 -17.59 -19.48
C PRO A 485 -24.38 -17.74 -20.32
N LEU A 486 -24.18 -16.91 -21.34
CA LEU A 486 -23.19 -17.19 -22.39
C LEU A 486 -21.74 -16.91 -21.99
N GLY A 487 -21.50 -16.04 -21.00
CA GLY A 487 -20.16 -15.59 -20.62
C GLY A 487 -19.43 -14.76 -21.68
N ALA A 488 -20.09 -14.43 -22.80
CA ALA A 488 -19.47 -13.80 -23.97
C ALA A 488 -19.52 -12.26 -23.95
N ALA A 489 -20.04 -11.66 -22.88
CA ALA A 489 -20.00 -10.21 -22.68
C ALA A 489 -18.55 -9.72 -22.43
N THR A 490 -18.31 -8.42 -22.66
CA THR A 490 -17.03 -7.80 -22.34
C THR A 490 -16.78 -7.76 -20.83
N THR A 491 -15.52 -7.78 -20.42
CA THR A 491 -15.13 -7.69 -19.01
C THR A 491 -15.70 -6.46 -18.31
N SER A 492 -15.69 -5.30 -18.97
CA SER A 492 -16.27 -4.06 -18.44
C SER A 492 -17.78 -4.18 -18.24
N THR A 493 -18.50 -4.83 -19.16
CA THR A 493 -19.95 -5.06 -19.01
C THR A 493 -20.23 -5.96 -17.83
N LYS A 494 -19.48 -7.06 -17.66
CA LYS A 494 -19.67 -7.95 -16.51
C LYS A 494 -19.37 -7.27 -15.18
N ALA A 495 -18.30 -6.47 -15.10
CA ALA A 495 -17.96 -5.73 -13.90
C ALA A 495 -19.03 -4.68 -13.54
N PHE A 496 -19.55 -3.98 -14.55
CA PHE A 496 -20.64 -3.01 -14.37
C PHE A 496 -21.93 -3.69 -13.93
N GLU A 497 -22.34 -4.78 -14.59
CA GLU A 497 -23.52 -5.56 -14.22
C GLU A 497 -23.41 -6.09 -12.77
N ALA A 498 -22.25 -6.60 -12.38
CA ALA A 498 -22.00 -7.01 -11.00
C ALA A 498 -22.15 -5.84 -10.00
N GLN A 499 -21.68 -4.65 -10.37
CA GLN A 499 -21.81 -3.46 -9.53
C GLN A 499 -23.28 -3.05 -9.38
N GLU A 500 -24.06 -3.06 -10.45
CA GLU A 500 -25.49 -2.76 -10.40
C GLU A 500 -26.25 -3.76 -9.51
N CYS A 501 -25.94 -5.06 -9.63
CA CYS A 501 -26.53 -6.07 -8.75
C CYS A 501 -26.21 -5.81 -7.27
N MET A 502 -24.96 -5.45 -6.94
CA MET A 502 -24.55 -5.11 -5.57
C MET A 502 -25.28 -3.88 -5.04
N GLU A 503 -25.42 -2.84 -5.86
CA GLU A 503 -26.14 -1.62 -5.49
C GLU A 503 -27.64 -1.88 -5.30
N ALA A 504 -28.20 -2.86 -6.01
CA ALA A 504 -29.55 -3.36 -5.84
C ALA A 504 -29.73 -4.30 -4.63
N GLY A 505 -28.66 -4.60 -3.89
CA GLY A 505 -28.69 -5.39 -2.66
C GLY A 505 -28.37 -6.86 -2.81
N ALA A 506 -27.72 -7.27 -3.90
CA ALA A 506 -27.14 -8.60 -4.01
C ALA A 506 -26.00 -8.80 -2.99
N GLU A 507 -25.92 -10.01 -2.43
CA GLU A 507 -24.89 -10.42 -1.47
C GLU A 507 -23.98 -11.52 -2.05
N GLU A 508 -24.41 -12.15 -3.16
CA GLU A 508 -23.63 -13.15 -3.88
C GLU A 508 -23.73 -12.91 -5.41
N ILE A 509 -22.66 -13.20 -6.16
CA ILE A 509 -22.62 -13.12 -7.62
C ILE A 509 -22.14 -14.44 -8.22
N ASP A 510 -22.89 -14.95 -9.17
CA ASP A 510 -22.58 -16.11 -9.99
C ASP A 510 -22.22 -15.65 -11.41
N MET A 511 -20.93 -15.44 -11.70
CA MET A 511 -20.48 -14.97 -13.01
C MET A 511 -20.14 -16.13 -13.95
N VAL A 512 -20.31 -15.95 -15.27
CA VAL A 512 -19.88 -16.95 -16.28
C VAL A 512 -18.55 -16.54 -16.90
N ILE A 513 -17.55 -17.44 -16.91
CA ILE A 513 -16.28 -17.17 -17.59
C ILE A 513 -16.47 -16.95 -19.09
N ASN A 514 -15.52 -16.29 -19.75
CA ASN A 514 -15.52 -16.27 -21.20
C ASN A 514 -15.00 -17.62 -21.76
N VAL A 515 -15.93 -18.56 -21.96
CA VAL A 515 -15.64 -19.94 -22.40
C VAL A 515 -14.89 -19.95 -23.74
N GLY A 516 -15.31 -19.13 -24.71
CA GLY A 516 -14.66 -19.08 -26.03
C GLY A 516 -13.18 -18.66 -25.95
N ARG A 517 -12.87 -17.68 -25.09
CA ARG A 517 -11.48 -17.23 -24.85
C ARG A 517 -10.65 -18.30 -24.15
N LEU A 518 -11.24 -19.07 -23.22
CA LEU A 518 -10.56 -20.21 -22.60
C LEU A 518 -10.24 -21.30 -23.63
N LEU A 519 -11.20 -21.65 -24.48
CA LEU A 519 -11.01 -22.64 -25.55
C LEU A 519 -9.92 -22.22 -26.54
N ALA A 520 -9.76 -20.91 -26.78
CA ALA A 520 -8.69 -20.34 -27.59
C ALA A 520 -7.31 -20.27 -26.88
N GLY A 521 -7.22 -20.72 -25.62
CA GLY A 521 -5.99 -20.68 -24.83
C GLY A 521 -5.66 -19.30 -24.25
N GLU A 522 -6.54 -18.33 -24.35
CA GLU A 522 -6.35 -16.96 -23.85
C GLU A 522 -6.58 -16.87 -22.33
N CYS A 523 -5.83 -17.65 -21.56
CA CYS A 523 -5.98 -17.77 -20.10
C CYS A 523 -5.84 -16.41 -19.40
N ASP A 524 -4.96 -15.53 -19.89
CA ASP A 524 -4.78 -14.19 -19.34
C ASP A 524 -6.05 -13.33 -19.49
N TYR A 525 -6.79 -13.48 -20.58
CA TYR A 525 -8.07 -12.79 -20.76
C TYR A 525 -9.09 -13.30 -19.75
N VAL A 526 -9.22 -14.62 -19.62
CA VAL A 526 -10.17 -15.26 -18.71
C VAL A 526 -9.87 -14.88 -17.25
N LEU A 527 -8.60 -14.87 -16.85
CA LEU A 527 -8.17 -14.44 -15.52
C LEU A 527 -8.57 -12.99 -15.24
N ARG A 528 -8.31 -12.07 -16.18
CA ARG A 528 -8.69 -10.65 -16.07
C ARG A 528 -10.21 -10.49 -15.98
N ASP A 529 -10.94 -11.23 -16.80
CA ASP A 529 -12.40 -11.23 -16.84
C ASP A 529 -13.01 -11.60 -15.49
N ILE A 530 -12.47 -12.65 -14.85
CA ILE A 530 -12.88 -13.08 -13.51
C ILE A 530 -12.46 -12.05 -12.44
N CYS A 531 -11.21 -11.58 -12.48
CA CYS A 531 -10.68 -10.60 -11.53
C CYS A 531 -11.54 -9.34 -11.45
N ALA A 532 -12.03 -8.83 -12.58
CA ALA A 532 -12.85 -7.62 -12.63
C ALA A 532 -14.15 -7.77 -11.83
N VAL A 533 -14.83 -8.92 -11.96
CA VAL A 533 -16.08 -9.19 -11.21
C VAL A 533 -15.79 -9.51 -9.74
N VAL A 534 -14.77 -10.31 -9.45
CA VAL A 534 -14.37 -10.65 -8.06
C VAL A 534 -13.97 -9.39 -7.29
N ALA A 535 -13.30 -8.44 -7.94
CA ALA A 535 -12.93 -7.16 -7.31
C ALA A 535 -14.16 -6.35 -6.87
N VAL A 536 -15.23 -6.32 -7.68
CA VAL A 536 -16.49 -5.67 -7.33
C VAL A 536 -17.13 -6.34 -6.11
N CYS A 537 -17.16 -7.68 -6.09
CA CYS A 537 -17.71 -8.44 -4.97
C CYS A 537 -16.96 -8.17 -3.66
N LYS A 538 -15.62 -8.21 -3.70
CA LYS A 538 -14.77 -7.95 -2.53
C LYS A 538 -14.94 -6.54 -1.95
N GLN A 539 -15.17 -5.52 -2.79
CA GLN A 539 -15.41 -4.15 -2.33
C GLN A 539 -16.66 -4.00 -1.46
N ARG A 540 -17.60 -4.95 -1.54
CA ARG A 540 -18.87 -4.99 -0.83
C ARG A 540 -18.99 -6.17 0.14
N ASN A 541 -17.90 -6.92 0.35
CA ASN A 541 -17.89 -8.16 1.14
C ASN A 541 -18.92 -9.20 0.67
N ALA A 542 -19.15 -9.26 -0.64
CA ALA A 542 -20.07 -10.20 -1.26
C ALA A 542 -19.35 -11.46 -1.77
N ILE A 543 -20.05 -12.59 -1.81
CA ILE A 543 -19.50 -13.88 -2.25
C ILE A 543 -19.47 -13.93 -3.77
N SER A 544 -18.33 -14.34 -4.32
CA SER A 544 -18.12 -14.51 -5.77
C SER A 544 -18.04 -15.98 -6.16
N LYS A 545 -18.86 -16.39 -7.13
CA LYS A 545 -18.91 -17.74 -7.67
C LYS A 545 -18.66 -17.71 -9.17
N VAL A 546 -17.73 -18.53 -9.65
CA VAL A 546 -17.30 -18.52 -11.06
C VAL A 546 -17.81 -19.78 -11.76
N ILE A 547 -18.77 -19.61 -12.65
CA ILE A 547 -19.34 -20.67 -13.50
C ILE A 547 -18.35 -20.96 -14.64
N LEU A 548 -17.85 -22.19 -14.67
CA LEU A 548 -16.88 -22.65 -15.69
C LEU A 548 -17.57 -23.11 -16.98
N GLU A 549 -18.82 -23.55 -16.88
CA GLU A 549 -19.57 -24.24 -17.93
C GLU A 549 -18.88 -25.54 -18.40
N THR A 550 -18.73 -26.47 -17.45
CA THR A 550 -18.05 -27.77 -17.63
C THR A 550 -18.55 -28.59 -18.82
N ALA A 551 -19.80 -28.41 -19.25
CA ALA A 551 -20.39 -29.04 -20.43
C ALA A 551 -19.62 -28.78 -21.74
N LEU A 552 -18.90 -27.67 -21.81
CA LEU A 552 -18.16 -27.22 -23.00
C LEU A 552 -16.65 -27.41 -22.88
N LEU A 553 -16.16 -27.93 -21.76
CA LEU A 553 -14.74 -27.99 -21.43
C LEU A 553 -14.26 -29.44 -21.30
N THR A 554 -13.02 -29.67 -21.71
CA THR A 554 -12.28 -30.90 -21.38
C THR A 554 -11.84 -30.91 -19.92
N VAL A 555 -11.47 -32.08 -19.39
CA VAL A 555 -10.94 -32.25 -18.02
C VAL A 555 -9.80 -31.27 -17.72
N GLU A 556 -8.84 -31.12 -18.63
CA GLU A 556 -7.71 -30.19 -18.47
C GLU A 556 -8.13 -28.71 -18.50
N GLN A 557 -9.13 -28.38 -19.31
CA GLN A 557 -9.68 -27.02 -19.34
C GLN A 557 -10.50 -26.71 -18.08
N ILE A 558 -11.20 -27.70 -17.50
CA ILE A 558 -11.89 -27.55 -16.22
C ILE A 558 -10.86 -27.30 -15.09
N ARG A 559 -9.75 -28.05 -15.08
CA ARG A 559 -8.63 -27.80 -14.17
C ARG A 559 -8.11 -26.37 -14.32
N THR A 560 -7.76 -25.99 -15.54
CA THR A 560 -7.23 -24.65 -15.86
C THR A 560 -8.21 -23.55 -15.41
N ALA A 561 -9.48 -23.66 -15.75
CA ALA A 561 -10.49 -22.66 -15.39
C ALA A 561 -10.71 -22.57 -13.87
N SER A 562 -10.65 -23.71 -13.17
CA SER A 562 -10.71 -23.77 -11.71
C SER A 562 -9.52 -23.04 -11.07
N GLU A 563 -8.32 -23.29 -11.56
CA GLU A 563 -7.09 -22.63 -11.10
C GLU A 563 -7.12 -21.12 -11.37
N LEU A 564 -7.60 -20.69 -12.54
CA LEU A 564 -7.77 -19.27 -12.87
C LEU A 564 -8.78 -18.58 -11.94
N ALA A 565 -9.91 -19.23 -11.65
CA ALA A 565 -10.90 -18.68 -10.73
C ALA A 565 -10.37 -18.55 -9.29
N ILE A 566 -9.62 -19.56 -8.82
CA ILE A 566 -8.97 -19.53 -7.51
C ILE A 566 -7.89 -18.45 -7.46
N ALA A 567 -7.08 -18.30 -8.51
CA ALA A 567 -6.04 -17.29 -8.63
C ALA A 567 -6.61 -15.86 -8.67
N ALA A 568 -7.77 -15.66 -9.32
CA ALA A 568 -8.53 -14.40 -9.25
C ALA A 568 -9.07 -14.11 -7.85
N GLY A 569 -9.06 -15.12 -6.97
CA GLY A 569 -9.51 -15.05 -5.60
C GLY A 569 -11.02 -15.14 -5.45
N ALA A 570 -11.69 -15.88 -6.34
CA ALA A 570 -13.09 -16.25 -6.18
C ALA A 570 -13.31 -17.10 -4.93
N ASP A 571 -14.52 -17.07 -4.37
CA ASP A 571 -14.90 -17.85 -3.19
C ASP A 571 -15.37 -19.25 -3.56
N PHE A 572 -16.08 -19.34 -4.70
CA PHE A 572 -16.59 -20.58 -5.27
C PHE A 572 -16.18 -20.76 -6.73
N ILE A 573 -15.95 -22.02 -7.10
CA ILE A 573 -16.01 -22.48 -8.49
C ILE A 573 -17.31 -23.25 -8.69
N LYS A 574 -18.00 -23.00 -9.81
CA LYS A 574 -19.34 -23.51 -10.11
C LYS A 574 -19.36 -24.27 -11.43
N THR A 575 -20.04 -25.41 -11.47
CA THR A 575 -20.01 -26.34 -12.62
C THR A 575 -20.65 -25.75 -13.88
N SER A 576 -21.95 -25.44 -13.84
CA SER A 576 -22.75 -25.23 -15.06
C SER A 576 -23.78 -24.12 -14.90
N THR A 577 -24.17 -23.48 -16.01
CA THR A 577 -25.26 -22.49 -16.00
C THR A 577 -26.64 -23.14 -15.92
N GLY A 578 -26.76 -24.37 -16.42
CA GLY A 578 -28.04 -25.04 -16.65
C GLY A 578 -28.64 -24.79 -18.04
N PHE A 579 -27.99 -23.99 -18.90
CA PHE A 579 -28.46 -23.66 -20.25
C PHE A 579 -27.63 -24.32 -21.37
N SER A 580 -26.67 -25.17 -21.02
CA SER A 580 -25.78 -25.86 -21.96
C SER A 580 -26.20 -27.33 -22.16
N THR A 581 -25.37 -28.13 -22.83
CA THR A 581 -25.68 -29.51 -23.24
C THR A 581 -25.79 -30.50 -22.08
N ARG A 582 -25.20 -30.20 -20.92
CA ARG A 582 -25.32 -30.99 -19.69
C ARG A 582 -25.17 -30.14 -18.42
N GLY A 583 -25.62 -30.67 -17.29
CA GLY A 583 -25.43 -30.10 -15.96
C GLY A 583 -24.15 -30.55 -15.27
N ALA A 584 -24.15 -30.52 -13.93
CA ALA A 584 -23.06 -31.02 -13.10
C ALA A 584 -22.89 -32.53 -13.29
N SER A 585 -21.66 -32.98 -13.56
CA SER A 585 -21.30 -34.39 -13.49
C SER A 585 -20.53 -34.69 -12.20
N GLU A 586 -20.57 -35.94 -11.76
CA GLU A 586 -19.87 -36.40 -10.56
C GLU A 586 -18.36 -36.23 -10.67
N ASP A 587 -17.81 -36.55 -11.84
CA ASP A 587 -16.38 -36.45 -12.11
C ASP A 587 -15.90 -34.99 -12.08
N ASP A 588 -16.69 -34.05 -12.64
CA ASP A 588 -16.36 -32.63 -12.60
C ASP A 588 -16.34 -32.10 -11.16
N VAL A 589 -17.35 -32.45 -10.36
CA VAL A 589 -17.45 -32.01 -8.95
C VAL A 589 -16.27 -32.55 -8.15
N LYS A 590 -15.94 -33.83 -8.32
CA LYS A 590 -14.80 -34.46 -7.64
C LYS A 590 -13.47 -33.82 -8.04
N LEU A 591 -13.28 -33.54 -9.33
CA LEU A 591 -12.10 -32.84 -9.83
C LEU A 591 -11.99 -31.43 -9.24
N MET A 592 -13.06 -30.64 -9.35
CA MET A 592 -13.12 -29.27 -8.84
C MET A 592 -12.87 -29.22 -7.33
N ALA A 593 -13.44 -30.15 -6.56
CA ALA A 593 -13.23 -30.26 -5.12
C ALA A 593 -11.77 -30.55 -4.76
N SER A 594 -11.10 -31.42 -5.54
CA SER A 594 -9.67 -31.73 -5.34
C SER A 594 -8.76 -30.50 -5.53
N ILE A 595 -9.18 -29.53 -6.34
CA ILE A 595 -8.45 -28.28 -6.60
C ILE A 595 -8.82 -27.19 -5.58
N ALA A 596 -10.12 -27.05 -5.27
CA ALA A 596 -10.62 -25.99 -4.41
C ALA A 596 -10.24 -26.18 -2.92
N LYS A 597 -10.30 -27.42 -2.41
CA LYS A 597 -10.09 -27.71 -0.98
C LYS A 597 -8.69 -27.31 -0.47
N PRO A 598 -7.57 -27.64 -1.15
CA PRO A 598 -6.24 -27.18 -0.73
C PRO A 598 -6.09 -25.64 -0.72
N ALA A 599 -6.82 -24.95 -1.58
CA ALA A 599 -6.82 -23.48 -1.67
C ALA A 599 -7.81 -22.80 -0.70
N GLY A 600 -8.52 -23.57 0.14
CA GLY A 600 -9.53 -23.05 1.05
C GLY A 600 -10.75 -22.46 0.33
N LYS A 601 -11.05 -22.93 -0.88
CA LYS A 601 -12.19 -22.48 -1.71
C LYS A 601 -13.29 -23.52 -1.77
N GLN A 602 -14.46 -23.09 -2.23
CA GLN A 602 -15.68 -23.89 -2.20
C GLN A 602 -16.15 -24.29 -3.61
N VAL A 603 -16.97 -25.34 -3.68
CA VAL A 603 -17.52 -25.85 -4.95
C VAL A 603 -19.04 -25.77 -4.93
N LYS A 604 -19.62 -25.17 -5.98
CA LYS A 604 -21.07 -25.17 -6.21
C LYS A 604 -21.42 -26.10 -7.37
N ALA A 605 -22.19 -27.15 -7.09
CA ALA A 605 -22.75 -28.01 -8.13
C ALA A 605 -24.10 -27.45 -8.61
N SER A 606 -24.28 -27.30 -9.92
CA SER A 606 -25.52 -26.78 -10.49
C SER A 606 -25.83 -27.36 -11.86
N GLY A 607 -27.13 -27.46 -12.17
CA GLY A 607 -27.66 -28.07 -13.37
C GLY A 607 -27.91 -29.56 -13.20
N GLY A 608 -29.16 -30.00 -13.36
CA GLY A 608 -29.54 -31.42 -13.32
C GLY A 608 -29.79 -32.04 -11.94
N ILE A 609 -29.64 -31.28 -10.83
CA ILE A 609 -29.87 -31.77 -9.46
C ILE A 609 -31.36 -31.66 -9.12
N ARG A 610 -32.10 -32.77 -9.17
CA ARG A 610 -33.57 -32.79 -9.09
C ARG A 610 -34.14 -33.59 -7.92
N SER A 611 -33.33 -34.40 -7.25
CA SER A 611 -33.74 -35.21 -6.12
C SER A 611 -32.82 -35.05 -4.90
N ALA A 612 -33.32 -35.42 -3.73
CA ALA A 612 -32.51 -35.44 -2.51
C ALA A 612 -31.29 -36.39 -2.63
N ALA A 613 -31.44 -37.49 -3.38
CA ALA A 613 -30.34 -38.41 -3.66
C ALA A 613 -29.24 -37.76 -4.50
N ASP A 614 -29.59 -37.01 -5.55
CA ASP A 614 -28.62 -36.27 -6.37
C ASP A 614 -27.88 -35.23 -5.52
N ALA A 615 -28.62 -34.50 -4.68
CA ALA A 615 -28.07 -33.49 -3.77
C ALA A 615 -27.05 -34.10 -2.79
N GLN A 616 -27.43 -35.18 -2.10
CA GLN A 616 -26.54 -35.91 -1.19
C GLN A 616 -25.29 -36.42 -1.91
N LYS A 617 -25.44 -36.92 -3.13
CA LYS A 617 -24.32 -37.41 -3.94
C LYS A 617 -23.32 -36.30 -4.27
N MET A 618 -23.80 -35.14 -4.72
CA MET A 618 -22.93 -34.00 -5.03
C MET A 618 -22.21 -33.45 -3.80
N LEU A 619 -22.89 -33.39 -2.65
CA LEU A 619 -22.27 -33.00 -1.37
C LEU A 619 -21.19 -34.00 -0.94
N ALA A 620 -21.46 -35.30 -1.05
CA ALA A 620 -20.48 -36.35 -0.73
C ALA A 620 -19.22 -36.29 -1.62
N LEU A 621 -19.37 -35.80 -2.86
CA LEU A 621 -18.25 -35.60 -3.80
C LEU A 621 -17.46 -34.30 -3.56
N GLY A 622 -17.89 -33.46 -2.61
CA GLY A 622 -17.16 -32.26 -2.18
C GLY A 622 -17.80 -30.93 -2.58
N ALA A 623 -19.02 -30.93 -3.12
CA ALA A 623 -19.78 -29.69 -3.24
C ALA A 623 -20.16 -29.16 -1.84
N THR A 624 -20.13 -27.84 -1.68
CA THR A 624 -20.56 -27.14 -0.45
C THR A 624 -21.71 -26.17 -0.70
N ARG A 625 -22.20 -26.11 -1.95
CA ARG A 625 -23.44 -25.44 -2.34
C ARG A 625 -24.07 -26.11 -3.55
N LEU A 626 -25.39 -26.07 -3.66
CA LEU A 626 -26.18 -26.65 -4.73
C LEU A 626 -27.06 -25.57 -5.36
N GLY A 627 -27.00 -25.41 -6.69
CA GLY A 627 -27.93 -24.57 -7.44
C GLY A 627 -29.02 -25.40 -8.09
N THR A 628 -30.28 -25.19 -7.69
CA THR A 628 -31.42 -25.98 -8.18
C THR A 628 -32.73 -25.18 -8.15
N SER A 629 -33.65 -25.52 -9.04
CA SER A 629 -35.05 -25.07 -9.01
C SER A 629 -35.97 -26.06 -8.28
N ALA A 630 -35.47 -27.25 -7.93
CA ALA A 630 -36.20 -28.29 -7.20
C ALA A 630 -35.95 -28.22 -5.67
N GLY A 631 -35.58 -27.04 -5.15
CA GLY A 631 -35.12 -26.86 -3.77
C GLY A 631 -36.10 -27.37 -2.73
N ILE A 632 -37.40 -27.08 -2.90
CA ILE A 632 -38.49 -27.52 -2.00
C ILE A 632 -38.54 -29.05 -1.92
N LYS A 633 -38.59 -29.73 -3.07
CA LYS A 633 -38.64 -31.20 -3.14
C LYS A 633 -37.42 -31.84 -2.48
N ILE A 634 -36.23 -31.28 -2.74
CA ILE A 634 -34.97 -31.75 -2.15
C ILE A 634 -34.98 -31.56 -0.63
N ALA A 635 -35.49 -30.43 -0.14
CA ALA A 635 -35.61 -30.18 1.30
C ALA A 635 -36.65 -31.08 1.98
N GLN A 636 -37.69 -31.49 1.24
CA GLN A 636 -38.74 -32.42 1.71
C GLN A 636 -38.36 -33.90 1.54
N GLY A 637 -37.27 -34.23 0.84
CA GLY A 637 -36.77 -35.59 0.66
C GLY A 637 -37.39 -36.37 -0.50
N GLU A 638 -38.02 -35.72 -1.47
CA GLU A 638 -38.77 -36.35 -2.55
C GLU A 638 -37.94 -36.55 -3.86
N SER A 639 -38.35 -37.50 -4.72
CA SER A 639 -37.78 -37.77 -6.05
C SER A 639 -38.71 -37.34 -7.20
N SER A 640 -38.20 -36.75 -8.29
CA SER A 640 -39.03 -36.34 -9.44
C SER A 640 -38.84 -37.18 -10.71
N ASP A 641 -39.92 -37.80 -11.18
CA ASP A 641 -40.08 -38.37 -12.53
C ASP A 641 -40.63 -37.31 -13.51
N SER A 642 -39.82 -36.31 -13.90
CA SER A 642 -40.13 -35.54 -15.11
C SER A 642 -38.89 -34.96 -15.79
N LYS A 643 -38.68 -35.35 -17.05
CA LYS A 643 -37.74 -34.71 -17.98
C LYS A 643 -38.36 -33.41 -18.48
N SER A 644 -38.06 -32.28 -17.83
CA SER A 644 -38.17 -30.97 -18.49
C SER A 644 -36.85 -30.71 -19.22
N ALA A 645 -36.95 -30.51 -20.53
CA ALA A 645 -35.88 -29.98 -21.37
C ALA A 645 -35.71 -28.47 -21.10
N TYR A 646 -34.48 -28.01 -21.25
CA TYR A 646 -33.93 -26.68 -20.94
C TYR A 646 -33.66 -26.48 -19.45
#